data_AF-A0A8J6GLZ7-F1
#
_entry.id   AF-A0A8J6GLZ7-F1
#
_cell.length_a   1.000
_cell.length_b   1.000
_cell.length_c   1.000
_cell.angle_alpha   90.00
_cell.angle_beta   90.00
_cell.angle_gamma   90.00
#
_symmetry.space_group_name_H-M   'P 1'
#
loop_
_entity.id
_entity.type
_entity.pdbx_description
1 polymer ?
#
loop_
_entity_poly.entity_id
_entity_poly.type
_entity_poly.pdbx_seq_one_letter_code
_entity_poly.pdbx_strand_id
1 'polypeptide(L)'
;MDQVLRPSSSRKSERSKSVSELLDILHDTSHAHQSIHHSDQILIQDLEWLQNDREAYKMAWLSQRQLARSCMDLNIINQSPGWAQTQIAETIAVCKLNHQGGSVQLPDSDIIVHVPQGNIAIGEFQEVSLRAFLDPPPKLNHNLSCTVSPLLEIRLSNPKTIKAILLEMKIGAEVKIDPLSQVMTKMVCLHSLDREGPFQALNNCYVYKDTIQAKFLDLSHVMYIVIAVQAEAIQPPAATIWNYIHKTTSIGIYGPKYIHPSFTVVFVVCGHNYVPGKFAVSDIRTGGKNTSPVVFYLWGKHSWLLDKPQDLIISAFSCDPDFEVKIEKERQIIAQRQLEAGAVIHQQVFFSSVDHREMHSFVFQVHAGSLDGKPVTQFFVTSPDPAPNLKRLLDLQSYFQERESKRVPLLSTGFINYPTFQVKKVKFTNYGITVKTVLRQSKIDYLLEYLKGDIIALLGEGPVRAIGQSKVKEWYVGVLRGKIGLVHCKNVKVICKEQVMSISDSILTTKNLLEQIALPFKNLTYIYSVVLTLVSENIYDWKVLANVLDYSHLAQEDFDQIQADNEPERVSYIVKKLKEDCHKGRSTRKFLYELIVALLKMDHQALVERLLQEAVILTSAVKLGRSWREFAEKSAGLTKHQMQAYEIPYRGKSGDVSAEMMWKPAYDFLYAWSSHYGNSCRDMLQDLQSVLDKMKNPITKRWRDLTGTLILVNSLEVLRVTAFTTSQEA
;
A
#
# COMPACT_ATOMS: atom_id res chain seq x y z
N MET A 1 -27.35 55.95 -16.90
CA MET A 1 -26.53 56.79 -17.78
C MET A 1 -25.20 57.03 -17.09
N ASP A 2 -24.16 56.65 -17.80
CA ASP A 2 -22.81 57.18 -17.83
C ASP A 2 -21.88 57.07 -16.60
N GLN A 3 -21.00 56.08 -16.77
CA GLN A 3 -19.60 56.01 -16.37
C GLN A 3 -18.90 57.37 -16.21
N VAL A 4 -18.06 57.48 -15.19
CA VAL A 4 -16.87 58.34 -15.22
C VAL A 4 -15.64 57.58 -14.73
N LEU A 5 -14.58 57.78 -15.50
CA LEU A 5 -13.24 57.20 -15.48
C LEU A 5 -12.40 57.57 -14.23
N ARG A 6 -11.51 56.63 -13.85
CA ARG A 6 -10.04 56.72 -13.52
C ARG A 6 -9.43 58.10 -13.14
N PRO A 7 -8.29 58.24 -12.41
CA PRO A 7 -7.11 57.34 -12.37
C PRO A 7 -6.19 57.32 -11.09
N SER A 8 -5.30 56.31 -11.06
CA SER A 8 -3.90 56.17 -10.59
C SER A 8 -3.18 57.04 -9.51
N SER A 9 -2.29 56.32 -8.81
CA SER A 9 -0.99 56.70 -8.16
C SER A 9 -1.09 57.12 -6.69
N SER A 10 -0.16 56.87 -5.76
CA SER A 10 1.29 56.61 -5.82
C SER A 10 1.80 56.00 -4.48
N ARG A 11 3.12 55.76 -4.40
CA ARG A 11 3.88 54.97 -3.40
C ARG A 11 4.24 55.73 -2.10
N LYS A 12 4.71 54.95 -1.11
CA LYS A 12 5.54 55.26 0.11
C LYS A 12 4.69 55.59 1.36
N SER A 13 5.04 55.32 2.62
CA SER A 13 6.11 54.62 3.35
C SER A 13 5.72 54.66 4.86
N GLU A 14 6.26 53.74 5.66
CA GLU A 14 6.52 53.84 7.13
C GLU A 14 5.43 53.65 8.21
N ARG A 15 5.70 52.61 9.02
CA ARG A 15 5.78 52.56 10.51
C ARG A 15 4.53 52.72 11.40
N SER A 16 4.21 51.58 12.02
CA SER A 16 3.93 51.32 13.45
C SER A 16 2.85 52.12 14.19
N LYS A 17 1.91 51.38 14.80
CA LYS A 17 1.45 51.59 16.19
C LYS A 17 0.79 50.30 16.72
N SER A 18 1.22 49.92 17.92
CA SER A 18 0.65 48.87 18.79
C SER A 18 -0.47 49.46 19.62
N VAL A 19 -1.57 48.75 19.87
CA VAL A 19 -2.50 49.02 20.97
C VAL A 19 -3.08 47.71 21.51
N SER A 20 -2.54 47.29 22.65
CA SER A 20 -3.25 46.48 23.64
C SER A 20 -4.20 47.42 24.37
N GLU A 21 -5.49 47.38 24.07
CA GLU A 21 -6.58 48.05 24.80
C GLU A 21 -7.84 47.72 24.00
N LEU A 22 -8.61 46.72 24.44
CA LEU A 22 -10.05 46.51 24.17
C LEU A 22 -10.48 45.14 24.71
N LEU A 23 -10.21 44.90 26.00
CA LEU A 23 -11.02 44.03 26.83
C LEU A 23 -11.57 44.92 27.93
N ASP A 24 -12.90 45.02 27.97
CA ASP A 24 -13.77 45.29 29.14
C ASP A 24 -14.95 46.19 28.76
N ILE A 25 -16.06 45.57 28.33
CA ILE A 25 -17.41 45.95 28.78
C ILE A 25 -18.28 44.66 28.87
N LEU A 26 -18.25 44.08 30.07
CA LEU A 26 -19.33 43.47 30.88
C LEU A 26 -20.71 43.26 30.21
N HIS A 27 -21.20 42.02 30.10
CA HIS A 27 -22.10 41.30 31.04
C HIS A 27 -23.57 41.80 31.08
N ASP A 28 -24.53 40.98 30.62
CA ASP A 28 -25.68 40.55 31.43
C ASP A 28 -26.59 39.49 30.74
N THR A 29 -26.95 38.45 31.53
CA THR A 29 -28.22 37.66 31.67
C THR A 29 -29.28 37.62 30.53
N SER A 30 -30.04 36.56 30.20
CA SER A 30 -30.45 35.31 30.88
C SER A 30 -31.42 34.43 30.02
N HIS A 31 -31.51 33.13 30.36
CA HIS A 31 -32.63 32.14 30.26
C HIS A 31 -33.11 31.46 28.93
N ALA A 32 -32.78 30.16 28.83
CA ALA A 32 -33.61 28.93 28.73
C ALA A 32 -34.60 28.59 27.58
N HIS A 33 -34.35 27.40 27.00
CA HIS A 33 -35.23 26.28 26.57
C HIS A 33 -35.62 26.02 25.10
N GLN A 34 -35.14 24.85 24.62
CA GLN A 34 -35.72 23.78 23.78
C GLN A 34 -36.42 24.11 22.44
N SER A 35 -35.86 23.58 21.33
CA SER A 35 -36.62 22.96 20.24
C SER A 35 -35.69 22.30 19.22
N ILE A 36 -36.05 21.08 18.83
CA ILE A 36 -35.48 20.24 17.77
C ILE A 36 -35.77 20.88 16.39
N HIS A 37 -34.77 21.03 15.53
CA HIS A 37 -34.79 20.65 14.09
C HIS A 37 -33.53 21.13 13.35
N HIS A 38 -33.09 20.27 12.42
CA HIS A 38 -31.98 20.42 11.48
C HIS A 38 -31.88 21.77 10.76
N SER A 39 -30.66 22.27 10.58
CA SER A 39 -30.25 22.94 9.33
C SER A 39 -28.73 22.87 9.14
N ASP A 40 -28.30 22.06 8.17
CA ASP A 40 -27.01 22.16 7.51
C ASP A 40 -26.95 23.49 6.77
N GLN A 41 -26.19 24.45 7.26
CA GLN A 41 -25.73 25.61 6.49
C GLN A 41 -24.54 26.28 7.20
N ILE A 42 -23.34 25.73 7.02
CA ILE A 42 -22.12 26.52 7.19
C ILE A 42 -21.84 27.19 5.85
N LEU A 43 -22.18 28.47 5.82
CA LEU A 43 -21.77 29.45 4.81
C LEU A 43 -20.26 29.35 4.56
N ILE A 44 -19.89 29.16 3.30
CA ILE A 44 -18.55 29.41 2.78
C ILE A 44 -18.32 30.92 2.94
N GLN A 45 -17.51 31.33 3.92
CA GLN A 45 -16.98 32.69 3.97
C GLN A 45 -15.65 32.74 3.23
N ASP A 46 -15.56 33.68 2.29
CA ASP A 46 -14.49 33.91 1.34
C ASP A 46 -13.12 34.10 2.01
N LEU A 47 -12.17 33.28 1.56
CA LEU A 47 -10.79 33.22 2.03
C LEU A 47 -9.86 34.15 1.22
N GLU A 48 -10.36 35.29 0.74
CA GLU A 48 -9.57 36.21 -0.09
C GLU A 48 -8.72 37.22 0.71
N TRP A 49 -8.96 37.39 2.01
CA TRP A 49 -8.23 38.37 2.82
C TRP A 49 -6.86 37.89 3.33
N LEU A 50 -6.51 36.62 3.14
CA LEU A 50 -5.28 36.00 3.68
C LEU A 50 -4.03 36.14 2.82
N GLN A 51 -4.11 36.77 1.64
CA GLN A 51 -2.97 36.83 0.71
C GLN A 51 -1.82 37.74 1.14
N ASN A 52 -1.99 38.60 2.14
CA ASN A 52 -1.01 39.66 2.43
C ASN A 52 -0.32 39.60 3.79
N ASP A 53 -0.61 38.61 4.65
CA ASP A 53 -0.05 38.59 5.99
C ASP A 53 0.90 37.39 6.24
N ARG A 54 2.19 37.70 6.39
CA ARG A 54 3.28 36.70 6.55
C ARG A 54 3.17 35.96 7.89
N GLU A 55 2.51 36.57 8.87
CA GLU A 55 2.21 35.97 10.16
C GLU A 55 1.00 35.04 10.07
N ALA A 56 0.00 35.37 9.24
CA ALA A 56 -1.10 34.47 8.95
C ALA A 56 -0.66 33.25 8.12
N TYR A 57 0.32 33.38 7.21
CA TYR A 57 0.95 32.23 6.54
C TYR A 57 1.73 31.35 7.54
N LYS A 58 2.42 31.96 8.52
CA LYS A 58 3.13 31.22 9.57
C LYS A 58 2.16 30.53 10.54
N MET A 59 1.02 31.15 10.86
CA MET A 59 -0.03 30.59 11.71
C MET A 59 -0.86 29.53 10.97
N ALA A 60 -1.11 29.68 9.67
CA ALA A 60 -1.69 28.65 8.80
C ALA A 60 -0.74 27.46 8.63
N TRP A 61 0.58 27.71 8.53
CA TRP A 61 1.62 26.68 8.48
C TRP A 61 1.80 25.96 9.83
N LEU A 62 1.61 26.64 10.96
CA LEU A 62 1.57 26.04 12.30
C LEU A 62 0.23 25.31 12.56
N SER A 63 -0.88 25.81 12.02
CA SER A 63 -2.21 25.17 12.03
C SER A 63 -2.22 23.89 11.18
N GLN A 64 -1.56 23.87 10.02
CA GLN A 64 -1.31 22.66 9.22
C GLN A 64 -0.50 21.60 10.00
N ARG A 65 0.39 21.99 10.92
CA ARG A 65 1.06 21.04 11.85
C ARG A 65 0.13 20.56 12.98
N GLN A 66 -0.93 21.29 13.32
CA GLN A 66 -1.96 20.84 14.26
C GLN A 66 -3.00 19.92 13.58
N LEU A 67 -3.38 20.19 12.33
CA LEU A 67 -4.30 19.35 11.55
C LEU A 67 -3.70 17.98 11.20
N ALA A 68 -2.40 17.89 10.94
CA ALA A 68 -1.70 16.59 10.82
C ALA A 68 -1.56 15.85 12.18
N ARG A 69 -1.92 16.47 13.30
CA ARG A 69 -1.94 15.86 14.65
C ARG A 69 -3.35 15.48 15.12
N SER A 70 -4.38 15.82 14.35
CA SER A 70 -5.78 15.43 14.58
C SER A 70 -6.34 14.88 13.28
N CYS A 71 -6.10 13.60 13.02
CA CYS A 71 -6.79 12.89 11.94
C CYS A 71 -7.25 11.56 12.51
N MET A 72 -8.44 11.56 13.11
CA MET A 72 -9.38 10.43 13.09
C MET A 72 -10.71 10.94 13.63
N ASP A 73 -11.55 11.42 12.71
CA ASP A 73 -12.98 11.26 12.90
C ASP A 73 -13.34 9.97 12.14
N LEU A 74 -13.53 8.89 12.91
CA LEU A 74 -13.73 7.52 12.43
C LEU A 74 -15.02 7.34 11.60
N ASN A 75 -15.90 8.34 11.58
CA ASN A 75 -17.20 8.27 10.92
C ASN A 75 -17.17 8.53 9.40
N ILE A 76 -16.01 8.89 8.82
CA ILE A 76 -15.91 9.19 7.38
C ILE A 76 -15.49 7.97 6.54
N ILE A 77 -15.20 6.82 7.17
CA ILE A 77 -14.84 5.56 6.48
C ILE A 77 -16.03 4.99 5.66
N ASN A 78 -17.26 5.44 5.92
CA ASN A 78 -18.46 4.95 5.20
C ASN A 78 -18.58 5.45 3.74
N GLN A 79 -17.64 6.22 3.19
CA GLN A 79 -17.77 6.78 1.84
C GLN A 79 -16.55 6.65 0.92
N SER A 80 -15.50 5.91 1.29
CA SER A 80 -14.39 5.64 0.36
C SER A 80 -14.07 4.15 0.30
N PRO A 81 -14.22 3.49 -0.86
CA PRO A 81 -13.67 2.15 -1.04
C PRO A 81 -12.15 2.26 -0.86
N GLY A 82 -11.65 1.58 0.17
CA GLY A 82 -10.27 1.69 0.65
C GLY A 82 -9.22 1.27 -0.37
N TRP A 83 -8.00 1.75 -0.13
CA TRP A 83 -6.77 1.45 -0.87
C TRP A 83 -6.45 -0.06 -0.90
N ALA A 84 -6.92 -0.79 -1.92
CA ALA A 84 -6.35 -2.08 -2.33
C ALA A 84 -6.79 -2.60 -3.73
N GLN A 85 -7.66 -1.91 -4.47
CA GLN A 85 -8.43 -2.55 -5.55
C GLN A 85 -8.38 -1.84 -6.92
N THR A 86 -7.27 -1.21 -7.28
CA THR A 86 -7.02 -0.73 -8.66
C THR A 86 -5.97 -1.59 -9.36
N GLN A 87 -6.18 -2.91 -9.39
CA GLN A 87 -5.42 -3.78 -10.30
C GLN A 87 -6.15 -3.90 -11.64
N ILE A 88 -5.43 -4.24 -12.71
CA ILE A 88 -6.05 -4.70 -13.95
C ILE A 88 -6.69 -6.06 -13.62
N ALA A 89 -8.01 -6.16 -13.62
CA ALA A 89 -8.71 -7.41 -13.31
C ALA A 89 -8.72 -8.40 -14.49
N GLU A 90 -8.42 -7.92 -15.69
CA GLU A 90 -8.47 -8.75 -16.89
C GLU A 90 -7.28 -9.71 -16.90
N THR A 91 -7.57 -11.00 -16.75
CA THR A 91 -6.56 -12.06 -16.81
C THR A 91 -6.27 -12.35 -18.28
N ILE A 92 -5.14 -11.86 -18.78
CA ILE A 92 -4.64 -12.13 -20.13
C ILE A 92 -3.39 -12.99 -20.00
N ALA A 93 -3.37 -14.16 -20.60
CA ALA A 93 -2.18 -14.99 -20.71
C ALA A 93 -1.48 -14.66 -22.03
N VAL A 94 -0.21 -14.24 -21.97
CA VAL A 94 0.60 -13.96 -23.16
C VAL A 94 1.85 -14.82 -23.12
N CYS A 95 2.10 -15.56 -24.19
CA CYS A 95 3.30 -16.38 -24.32
C CYS A 95 3.94 -16.19 -25.69
N LYS A 96 5.28 -16.19 -25.72
CA LYS A 96 6.08 -16.10 -26.93
C LYS A 96 6.71 -17.45 -27.22
N LEU A 97 6.22 -18.13 -28.25
CA LEU A 97 6.63 -19.47 -28.66
C LEU A 97 7.61 -19.42 -29.82
N ASN A 98 8.51 -20.40 -29.88
CA ASN A 98 9.50 -20.56 -30.95
C ASN A 98 9.21 -21.84 -31.77
N HIS A 99 10.11 -22.20 -32.69
CA HIS A 99 9.99 -23.40 -33.52
C HIS A 99 9.78 -24.74 -32.76
N GLN A 100 10.11 -24.81 -31.46
CA GLN A 100 9.86 -26.01 -30.64
C GLN A 100 8.37 -26.22 -30.32
N GLY A 101 7.52 -25.20 -30.57
CA GLY A 101 6.11 -25.22 -30.19
C GLY A 101 5.91 -24.95 -28.70
N GLY A 102 4.73 -25.29 -28.18
CA GLY A 102 4.39 -25.15 -26.76
C GLY A 102 2.89 -24.97 -26.54
N SER A 103 2.49 -24.73 -25.30
CA SER A 103 1.10 -24.53 -24.91
C SER A 103 0.92 -23.27 -24.07
N VAL A 104 -0.19 -22.57 -24.26
CA VAL A 104 -0.59 -21.40 -23.47
C VAL A 104 -1.85 -21.75 -22.71
N GLN A 105 -1.77 -21.75 -21.38
CA GLN A 105 -2.90 -21.99 -20.50
C GLN A 105 -3.34 -20.69 -19.84
N LEU A 106 -4.64 -20.46 -19.77
CA LEU A 106 -5.20 -19.34 -19.02
C LEU A 106 -5.17 -19.68 -17.51
N PRO A 107 -4.63 -18.81 -16.64
CA PRO A 107 -4.54 -19.06 -15.20
C PRO A 107 -5.87 -19.46 -14.57
N ASP A 108 -5.81 -20.36 -13.59
CA ASP A 108 -6.97 -20.83 -12.81
C ASP A 108 -8.10 -21.43 -13.68
N SER A 109 -7.76 -21.97 -14.87
CA SER A 109 -8.72 -22.54 -15.80
C SER A 109 -8.19 -23.76 -16.56
N ASP A 110 -9.10 -24.55 -17.11
CA ASP A 110 -8.83 -25.70 -17.96
C ASP A 110 -8.75 -25.34 -19.46
N ILE A 111 -8.45 -24.07 -19.79
CA ILE A 111 -8.44 -23.57 -21.17
C ILE A 111 -7.00 -23.48 -21.66
N ILE A 112 -6.65 -24.31 -22.64
CA ILE A 112 -5.29 -24.48 -23.13
C ILE A 112 -5.27 -24.36 -24.66
N VAL A 113 -4.35 -23.56 -25.17
CA VAL A 113 -4.06 -23.45 -26.60
C VAL A 113 -2.70 -24.10 -26.89
N HIS A 114 -2.68 -25.16 -27.66
CA HIS A 114 -1.48 -25.90 -28.05
C HIS A 114 -1.02 -25.51 -29.46
N VAL A 115 0.25 -25.15 -29.56
CA VAL A 115 0.95 -24.84 -30.81
C VAL A 115 1.95 -25.97 -31.08
N PRO A 116 1.76 -26.77 -32.15
CA PRO A 116 2.58 -27.94 -32.41
C PRO A 116 4.03 -27.57 -32.78
N GLN A 117 4.96 -28.49 -32.54
CA GLN A 117 6.35 -28.34 -32.95
C GLN A 117 6.49 -28.17 -34.48
N GLY A 118 7.35 -27.24 -34.88
CA GLY A 118 7.59 -26.88 -36.28
C GLY A 118 6.48 -26.02 -36.90
N ASN A 119 5.53 -25.51 -36.09
CA ASN A 119 4.52 -24.58 -36.60
C ASN A 119 5.08 -23.17 -36.91
N ILE A 120 6.22 -22.85 -36.30
CA ILE A 120 6.92 -21.57 -36.38
C ILE A 120 8.29 -21.80 -37.02
N ALA A 121 8.71 -20.94 -37.93
CA ALA A 121 9.99 -21.06 -38.61
C ALA A 121 11.18 -20.88 -37.63
N ILE A 122 12.31 -21.50 -37.95
CA ILE A 122 13.53 -21.37 -37.16
C ILE A 122 14.00 -19.90 -37.20
N GLY A 123 14.13 -19.27 -36.02
CA GLY A 123 14.51 -17.86 -35.88
C GLY A 123 13.33 -16.89 -35.76
N GLU A 124 12.10 -17.35 -36.00
CA GLU A 124 10.88 -16.58 -35.78
C GLU A 124 10.23 -16.91 -34.43
N PHE A 125 9.37 -16.01 -33.97
CA PHE A 125 8.59 -16.17 -32.73
C PHE A 125 7.14 -15.82 -32.97
N GLN A 126 6.24 -16.60 -32.36
CA GLN A 126 4.80 -16.35 -32.36
C GLN A 126 4.37 -15.95 -30.96
N GLU A 127 3.77 -14.77 -30.84
CA GLU A 127 3.11 -14.35 -29.62
C GLU A 127 1.65 -14.78 -29.67
N VAL A 128 1.23 -15.55 -28.68
CA VAL A 128 -0.14 -16.03 -28.51
C VAL A 128 -0.68 -15.38 -27.24
N SER A 129 -1.74 -14.58 -27.38
CA SER A 129 -2.46 -14.02 -26.24
C SER A 129 -3.84 -14.65 -26.12
N LEU A 130 -4.17 -15.14 -24.94
CA LEU A 130 -5.45 -15.77 -24.59
C LEU A 130 -6.16 -14.92 -23.54
N ARG A 131 -7.43 -14.62 -23.79
CA ARG A 131 -8.31 -13.87 -22.90
C ARG A 131 -9.70 -14.52 -22.88
N ALA A 132 -10.34 -14.57 -21.73
CA ALA A 132 -11.70 -15.11 -21.60
C ALA A 132 -12.64 -14.07 -21.00
N PHE A 133 -13.84 -13.98 -21.56
CA PHE A 133 -14.94 -13.15 -21.09
C PHE A 133 -16.00 -14.04 -20.45
N LEU A 134 -16.48 -13.63 -19.28
CA LEU A 134 -17.54 -14.32 -18.55
C LEU A 134 -18.88 -14.28 -19.30
N ASP A 135 -19.22 -13.16 -19.93
CA ASP A 135 -20.48 -13.03 -20.66
C ASP A 135 -20.37 -13.58 -22.08
N PRO A 136 -21.06 -14.70 -22.40
CA PRO A 136 -21.24 -15.11 -23.78
C PRO A 136 -22.20 -14.16 -24.51
N PRO A 137 -22.08 -13.99 -25.83
CA PRO A 137 -22.99 -13.16 -26.61
C PRO A 137 -24.45 -13.66 -26.47
N PRO A 138 -25.38 -12.82 -26.00
CA PRO A 138 -26.75 -13.26 -25.68
C PRO A 138 -27.52 -13.74 -26.92
N LYS A 139 -27.15 -13.25 -28.10
CA LYS A 139 -27.74 -13.65 -29.39
C LYS A 139 -27.59 -15.14 -29.70
N LEU A 140 -26.62 -15.82 -29.08
CA LEU A 140 -26.37 -17.25 -29.28
C LEU A 140 -27.29 -18.14 -28.43
N ASN A 141 -27.94 -17.56 -27.41
CA ASN A 141 -28.85 -18.27 -26.51
C ASN A 141 -30.30 -18.05 -26.95
N HIS A 142 -30.97 -19.12 -27.36
CA HIS A 142 -32.38 -19.17 -27.72
C HIS A 142 -32.90 -20.60 -27.55
N ASN A 143 -34.17 -20.85 -27.84
CA ASN A 143 -34.78 -22.16 -27.55
C ASN A 143 -34.00 -23.35 -28.14
N LEU A 144 -33.41 -23.18 -29.33
CA LEU A 144 -32.66 -24.19 -30.08
C LEU A 144 -31.14 -24.15 -29.85
N SER A 145 -30.59 -23.17 -29.13
CA SER A 145 -29.14 -23.05 -28.92
C SER A 145 -28.80 -22.53 -27.54
N CYS A 146 -27.81 -23.13 -26.90
CA CYS A 146 -27.39 -22.77 -25.57
C CYS A 146 -25.86 -22.75 -25.49
N THR A 147 -25.30 -21.63 -25.04
CA THR A 147 -23.86 -21.48 -24.80
C THR A 147 -23.46 -22.22 -23.52
N VAL A 148 -22.28 -22.86 -23.59
CA VAL A 148 -21.76 -23.77 -22.55
C VAL A 148 -20.28 -23.51 -22.23
N SER A 149 -19.67 -22.52 -22.88
CA SER A 149 -18.32 -22.05 -22.58
C SER A 149 -18.31 -20.52 -22.43
N PRO A 150 -17.28 -19.94 -21.79
CA PRO A 150 -17.03 -18.51 -21.90
C PRO A 150 -16.73 -18.12 -23.36
N LEU A 151 -16.78 -16.81 -23.64
CA LEU A 151 -16.29 -16.25 -24.90
C LEU A 151 -14.77 -16.06 -24.79
N LEU A 152 -14.02 -16.72 -25.67
CA LEU A 152 -12.56 -16.66 -25.71
C LEU A 152 -12.11 -15.72 -26.81
N GLU A 153 -11.12 -14.88 -26.52
CA GLU A 153 -10.35 -14.12 -27.49
C GLU A 153 -8.95 -14.71 -27.58
N ILE A 154 -8.58 -15.12 -28.79
CA ILE A 154 -7.22 -15.57 -29.13
C ILE A 154 -6.64 -14.53 -30.07
N ARG A 155 -5.49 -13.94 -29.71
CA ARG A 155 -4.73 -13.08 -30.61
C ARG A 155 -3.38 -13.69 -30.95
N LEU A 156 -3.02 -13.52 -32.21
CA LEU A 156 -1.80 -14.08 -32.81
C LEU A 156 -1.01 -12.95 -33.48
N SER A 157 0.28 -12.84 -33.16
CA SER A 157 1.19 -11.90 -33.83
C SER A 157 1.35 -12.19 -35.32
N ASN A 158 1.51 -13.46 -35.73
CA ASN A 158 1.58 -13.88 -37.12
C ASN A 158 0.53 -14.98 -37.43
N PRO A 159 -0.46 -14.71 -38.30
CA PRO A 159 -1.44 -15.71 -38.70
C PRO A 159 -0.88 -16.75 -39.68
N LYS A 160 0.30 -16.52 -40.27
CA LYS A 160 0.96 -17.46 -41.18
C LYS A 160 1.65 -18.56 -40.39
N THR A 161 0.87 -19.56 -39.96
CA THR A 161 1.41 -20.78 -39.35
C THR A 161 1.28 -21.97 -40.30
N ILE A 162 2.22 -22.92 -40.21
CA ILE A 162 2.35 -24.05 -41.15
C ILE A 162 1.33 -25.18 -40.85
N LYS A 163 0.89 -25.29 -39.60
CA LYS A 163 0.03 -26.33 -39.03
C LYS A 163 -1.10 -25.71 -38.19
N ALA A 164 -2.14 -26.51 -37.95
CA ALA A 164 -3.27 -26.10 -37.13
C ALA A 164 -2.89 -25.84 -35.65
N ILE A 165 -3.53 -24.84 -35.05
CA ILE A 165 -3.51 -24.61 -33.59
C ILE A 165 -4.65 -25.42 -32.96
N LEU A 166 -4.39 -26.00 -31.80
CA LEU A 166 -5.33 -26.83 -31.05
C LEU A 166 -5.84 -26.07 -29.81
N LEU A 167 -7.14 -26.00 -29.60
CA LEU A 167 -7.75 -25.50 -28.37
C LEU A 167 -8.41 -26.63 -27.62
N GLU A 168 -8.06 -26.75 -26.36
CA GLU A 168 -8.62 -27.69 -25.41
C GLU A 168 -9.31 -26.90 -24.30
N MET A 169 -10.59 -27.20 -24.03
CA MET A 169 -11.30 -26.58 -22.92
C MET A 169 -12.38 -27.50 -22.33
N LYS A 170 -12.67 -27.31 -21.04
CA LYS A 170 -13.84 -27.92 -20.41
C LYS A 170 -15.11 -27.10 -20.65
N ILE A 171 -16.20 -27.81 -20.91
CA ILE A 171 -17.53 -27.29 -21.24
C ILE A 171 -18.50 -27.52 -20.07
N GLY A 172 -19.45 -26.59 -19.90
CA GLY A 172 -20.46 -26.64 -18.84
C GLY A 172 -21.73 -27.39 -19.21
N ALA A 173 -21.65 -28.38 -20.09
CA ALA A 173 -22.79 -29.24 -20.41
C ALA A 173 -22.36 -30.57 -21.03
N GLU A 174 -23.19 -31.59 -20.83
CA GLU A 174 -23.09 -32.88 -21.50
C GLU A 174 -24.42 -33.20 -22.20
N VAL A 175 -24.36 -33.81 -23.38
CA VAL A 175 -25.57 -34.28 -24.07
C VAL A 175 -26.08 -35.53 -23.37
N LYS A 176 -27.39 -35.60 -23.10
CA LYS A 176 -27.99 -36.78 -22.45
C LYS A 176 -27.78 -38.04 -23.28
N ILE A 177 -27.64 -39.18 -22.63
CA ILE A 177 -27.32 -40.47 -23.27
C ILE A 177 -28.54 -41.03 -24.05
N ASP A 178 -29.72 -40.46 -23.88
CA ASP A 178 -30.91 -40.95 -24.57
C ASP A 178 -30.78 -40.78 -26.10
N PRO A 179 -31.27 -41.77 -26.89
CA PRO A 179 -31.09 -41.76 -28.34
C PRO A 179 -31.63 -40.51 -29.02
N LEU A 180 -32.70 -39.92 -28.46
CA LEU A 180 -33.34 -38.74 -29.03
C LEU A 180 -32.45 -37.51 -28.84
N SER A 181 -31.91 -37.27 -27.64
CA SER A 181 -30.96 -36.19 -27.38
C SER A 181 -29.69 -36.30 -28.23
N GLN A 182 -29.14 -37.51 -28.39
CA GLN A 182 -27.92 -37.74 -29.18
C GLN A 182 -28.12 -37.47 -30.69
N VAL A 183 -29.32 -37.72 -31.23
CA VAL A 183 -29.63 -37.45 -32.64
C VAL A 183 -30.01 -35.99 -32.86
N MET A 184 -30.80 -35.43 -31.95
CA MET A 184 -31.39 -34.09 -32.14
C MET A 184 -30.44 -32.95 -31.77
N THR A 185 -29.38 -33.22 -30.99
CA THR A 185 -28.47 -32.18 -30.52
C THR A 185 -27.04 -32.38 -31.01
N LYS A 186 -26.40 -31.26 -31.35
CA LYS A 186 -25.02 -31.20 -31.78
C LYS A 186 -24.28 -30.16 -30.97
N MET A 187 -23.10 -30.53 -30.50
CA MET A 187 -22.18 -29.60 -29.89
C MET A 187 -21.32 -28.93 -30.97
N VAL A 188 -21.34 -27.61 -31.01
CA VAL A 188 -20.68 -26.81 -32.06
C VAL A 188 -19.69 -25.83 -31.45
N CYS A 189 -18.51 -25.75 -32.05
CA CYS A 189 -17.55 -24.68 -31.78
C CYS A 189 -17.82 -23.55 -32.78
N LEU A 190 -18.14 -22.37 -32.26
CA LEU A 190 -18.44 -21.18 -33.05
C LEU A 190 -17.25 -20.23 -33.00
N HIS A 191 -16.83 -19.69 -34.14
CA HIS A 191 -15.81 -18.66 -34.23
C HIS A 191 -16.31 -17.39 -34.91
N SER A 192 -15.70 -16.24 -34.60
CA SER A 192 -15.96 -14.94 -35.22
C SER A 192 -14.70 -14.09 -35.23
N LEU A 193 -14.62 -13.08 -36.12
CA LEU A 193 -13.58 -12.05 -36.10
C LEU A 193 -13.95 -10.88 -35.17
N ASP A 194 -15.25 -10.69 -34.94
CA ASP A 194 -15.81 -9.66 -34.06
C ASP A 194 -16.46 -10.27 -32.82
N ARG A 195 -16.39 -9.56 -31.69
CA ARG A 195 -16.92 -10.03 -30.39
C ARG A 195 -18.41 -10.38 -30.43
N GLU A 196 -19.20 -9.64 -31.20
CA GLU A 196 -20.66 -9.77 -31.28
C GLU A 196 -21.14 -10.63 -32.47
N GLY A 197 -20.21 -11.26 -33.19
CA GLY A 197 -20.49 -12.01 -34.42
C GLY A 197 -20.31 -11.18 -35.70
N PRO A 198 -20.52 -11.78 -36.88
CA PRO A 198 -21.24 -13.03 -37.12
C PRO A 198 -20.43 -14.29 -36.76
N PHE A 199 -21.06 -15.20 -36.02
CA PHE A 199 -20.47 -16.48 -35.63
C PHE A 199 -20.68 -17.54 -36.71
N GLN A 200 -19.65 -18.32 -36.99
CA GLN A 200 -19.66 -19.44 -37.93
C GLN A 200 -19.21 -20.72 -37.23
N ALA A 201 -19.82 -21.85 -37.60
CA ALA A 201 -19.48 -23.15 -37.01
C ALA A 201 -18.18 -23.71 -37.60
N LEU A 202 -17.29 -24.16 -36.72
CA LEU A 202 -16.05 -24.84 -37.07
C LEU A 202 -16.30 -26.35 -37.27
N ASN A 203 -15.83 -26.90 -38.38
CA ASN A 203 -16.05 -28.31 -38.71
C ASN A 203 -15.10 -29.27 -37.98
N ASN A 204 -13.92 -28.80 -37.55
CA ASN A 204 -12.86 -29.64 -36.96
C ASN A 204 -12.89 -29.62 -35.44
N CYS A 205 -13.98 -30.11 -34.86
CA CYS A 205 -14.20 -30.15 -33.43
C CYS A 205 -14.45 -31.57 -32.95
N TYR A 206 -13.75 -31.98 -31.90
CA TYR A 206 -13.92 -33.27 -31.24
C TYR A 206 -14.37 -33.05 -29.80
N VAL A 207 -15.42 -33.75 -29.37
CA VAL A 207 -15.96 -33.66 -28.00
C VAL A 207 -15.76 -35.01 -27.34
N TYR A 208 -15.15 -35.00 -26.16
CA TYR A 208 -14.98 -36.17 -25.30
C TYR A 208 -15.41 -35.81 -23.88
N LYS A 209 -16.52 -36.40 -23.43
CA LYS A 209 -17.16 -36.10 -22.14
C LYS A 209 -17.42 -34.59 -21.99
N ASP A 210 -16.78 -33.96 -21.01
CA ASP A 210 -16.84 -32.55 -20.67
C ASP A 210 -15.72 -31.73 -21.31
N THR A 211 -14.92 -32.31 -22.20
CA THR A 211 -13.76 -31.65 -22.81
C THR A 211 -13.91 -31.60 -24.33
N ILE A 212 -13.61 -30.43 -24.89
CA ILE A 212 -13.67 -30.20 -26.33
C ILE A 212 -12.26 -29.88 -26.86
N GLN A 213 -11.95 -30.42 -28.03
CA GLN A 213 -10.72 -30.15 -28.76
C GLN A 213 -11.05 -29.63 -30.15
N ALA A 214 -10.72 -28.37 -30.41
CA ALA A 214 -10.94 -27.71 -31.70
C ALA A 214 -9.61 -27.46 -32.42
N LYS A 215 -9.56 -27.77 -33.72
CA LYS A 215 -8.39 -27.51 -34.58
C LYS A 215 -8.67 -26.33 -35.50
N PHE A 216 -7.88 -25.28 -35.39
CA PHE A 216 -7.97 -24.09 -36.22
C PHE A 216 -6.98 -24.15 -37.38
N LEU A 217 -7.50 -24.13 -38.61
CA LEU A 217 -6.73 -24.08 -39.84
C LEU A 217 -6.62 -22.64 -40.35
N ASP A 218 -7.73 -21.92 -40.35
CA ASP A 218 -7.81 -20.53 -40.81
C ASP A 218 -7.62 -19.58 -39.63
N LEU A 219 -6.37 -19.15 -39.42
CA LEU A 219 -6.00 -18.26 -38.32
C LEU A 219 -6.08 -16.80 -38.76
N SER A 220 -6.68 -15.96 -37.92
CA SER A 220 -6.62 -14.51 -38.04
C SER A 220 -5.81 -13.91 -36.89
N HIS A 221 -5.54 -12.61 -36.96
CA HIS A 221 -4.88 -11.89 -35.87
C HIS A 221 -5.68 -11.89 -34.58
N VAL A 222 -7.02 -11.89 -34.67
CA VAL A 222 -7.94 -11.92 -33.53
C VAL A 222 -9.12 -12.82 -33.87
N MET A 223 -9.34 -13.84 -33.06
CA MET A 223 -10.48 -14.76 -33.17
C MET A 223 -11.25 -14.80 -31.86
N TYR A 224 -12.57 -14.72 -31.95
CA TYR A 224 -13.50 -14.92 -30.86
C TYR A 224 -14.13 -16.30 -30.96
N ILE A 225 -14.04 -17.12 -29.91
CA ILE A 225 -14.49 -18.52 -29.92
C ILE A 225 -15.45 -18.75 -28.76
N VAL A 226 -16.55 -19.46 -29.03
CA VAL A 226 -17.55 -19.85 -28.03
C VAL A 226 -18.15 -21.19 -28.43
N ILE A 227 -18.50 -22.01 -27.45
CA ILE A 227 -19.11 -23.32 -27.67
C ILE A 227 -20.57 -23.22 -27.30
N ALA A 228 -21.39 -23.74 -28.20
CA ALA A 228 -22.82 -23.86 -28.00
C ALA A 228 -23.27 -25.30 -28.29
N VAL A 229 -24.35 -25.70 -27.65
CA VAL A 229 -25.14 -26.86 -28.08
C VAL A 229 -26.27 -26.32 -28.93
N GLN A 230 -26.50 -26.92 -30.10
CA GLN A 230 -27.58 -26.60 -31.01
C GLN A 230 -28.47 -27.83 -31.22
N ALA A 231 -29.78 -27.62 -31.21
CA ALA A 231 -30.77 -28.65 -31.53
C ALA A 231 -31.31 -28.42 -32.94
N GLU A 232 -31.47 -29.48 -33.74
CA GLU A 232 -32.05 -29.38 -35.09
C GLU A 232 -33.53 -28.99 -35.04
N ALA A 233 -34.28 -29.59 -34.12
CA ALA A 233 -35.65 -29.22 -33.80
C ALA A 233 -35.99 -29.64 -32.36
N ILE A 234 -36.90 -28.91 -31.72
CA ILE A 234 -37.44 -29.28 -30.40
C ILE A 234 -38.79 -29.97 -30.62
N GLN A 235 -38.92 -31.20 -30.13
CA GLN A 235 -40.16 -31.95 -30.20
C GLN A 235 -40.92 -31.86 -28.86
N PRO A 236 -42.25 -31.64 -28.85
CA PRO A 236 -43.06 -31.68 -27.64
C PRO A 236 -42.90 -33.05 -26.94
N PRO A 237 -42.72 -33.12 -25.60
CA PRO A 237 -43.03 -32.11 -24.59
C PRO A 237 -41.86 -31.18 -24.19
N ALA A 238 -40.71 -31.27 -24.86
CA ALA A 238 -39.58 -30.39 -24.55
C ALA A 238 -39.90 -28.95 -25.01
N ALA A 239 -39.61 -27.96 -24.16
CA ALA A 239 -39.80 -26.54 -24.48
C ALA A 239 -38.47 -25.84 -24.85
N THR A 240 -37.37 -26.31 -24.27
CA THR A 240 -36.02 -25.75 -24.43
C THR A 240 -34.99 -26.85 -24.63
N ILE A 241 -33.86 -26.51 -25.25
CA ILE A 241 -32.71 -27.40 -25.44
C ILE A 241 -32.16 -27.99 -24.13
N TRP A 242 -32.41 -27.34 -22.98
CA TRP A 242 -32.04 -27.85 -21.65
C TRP A 242 -32.65 -29.22 -21.33
N ASN A 243 -33.75 -29.60 -21.99
CA ASN A 243 -34.31 -30.94 -21.81
C ASN A 243 -33.43 -32.04 -22.41
N TYR A 244 -32.57 -31.72 -23.38
CA TYR A 244 -31.69 -32.66 -24.07
C TYR A 244 -30.24 -32.67 -23.53
N ILE A 245 -29.91 -31.76 -22.60
CA ILE A 245 -28.57 -31.63 -22.03
C ILE A 245 -28.58 -31.67 -20.50
N HIS A 246 -27.50 -32.16 -19.93
CA HIS A 246 -27.14 -31.99 -18.53
C HIS A 246 -26.28 -30.72 -18.42
N LYS A 247 -26.89 -29.60 -18.00
CA LYS A 247 -26.19 -28.31 -17.89
C LYS A 247 -25.66 -28.09 -16.48
N THR A 248 -24.37 -27.76 -16.37
CA THR A 248 -23.74 -27.41 -15.10
C THR A 248 -23.75 -25.91 -14.90
N THR A 249 -24.27 -25.47 -13.77
CA THR A 249 -24.23 -24.07 -13.34
C THR A 249 -23.12 -23.89 -12.32
N SER A 250 -22.32 -22.85 -12.48
CA SER A 250 -21.23 -22.51 -11.56
C SER A 250 -21.52 -21.20 -10.85
N ILE A 251 -21.20 -21.14 -9.55
CA ILE A 251 -21.20 -19.93 -8.75
C ILE A 251 -19.77 -19.60 -8.33
N GLY A 252 -19.33 -18.39 -8.64
CA GLY A 252 -18.10 -17.79 -8.14
C GLY A 252 -18.42 -16.75 -7.09
N ILE A 253 -17.77 -16.83 -5.94
CA ILE A 253 -17.97 -15.89 -4.84
C ILE A 253 -16.76 -15.00 -4.74
N TYR A 254 -16.96 -13.70 -4.93
CA TYR A 254 -15.91 -12.72 -5.03
C TYR A 254 -16.01 -11.70 -3.90
N GLY A 255 -14.94 -11.48 -3.18
CA GLY A 255 -14.89 -10.47 -2.13
C GLY A 255 -13.61 -9.64 -2.17
N PRO A 256 -13.44 -8.67 -1.26
CA PRO A 256 -12.18 -7.95 -1.15
C PRO A 256 -11.03 -8.93 -0.85
N LYS A 257 -9.80 -8.52 -1.19
CA LYS A 257 -8.60 -9.31 -0.87
C LYS A 257 -8.45 -9.54 0.64
N TYR A 258 -9.01 -8.63 1.42
CA TYR A 258 -8.85 -8.52 2.85
C TYR A 258 -10.19 -8.17 3.50
N ILE A 259 -10.51 -8.80 4.63
CA ILE A 259 -11.74 -8.51 5.38
C ILE A 259 -11.65 -7.12 6.03
N HIS A 260 -12.75 -6.37 5.94
CA HIS A 260 -12.96 -5.08 6.59
C HIS A 260 -14.18 -5.16 7.55
N PRO A 261 -14.40 -4.17 8.44
CA PRO A 261 -15.57 -4.18 9.32
C PRO A 261 -16.91 -4.13 8.58
N SER A 262 -16.92 -3.56 7.38
CA SER A 262 -18.04 -3.62 6.45
C SER A 262 -17.51 -3.83 5.05
N PHE A 263 -18.05 -4.81 4.34
CA PHE A 263 -17.63 -5.13 2.98
C PHE A 263 -18.76 -5.77 2.18
N THR A 264 -18.61 -5.68 0.86
CA THR A 264 -19.51 -6.29 -0.10
C THR A 264 -18.86 -7.53 -0.70
N VAL A 265 -19.62 -8.61 -0.78
CA VAL A 265 -19.28 -9.82 -1.51
C VAL A 265 -20.21 -9.90 -2.71
N VAL A 266 -19.68 -10.27 -3.87
CA VAL A 266 -20.42 -10.42 -5.13
C VAL A 266 -20.47 -11.88 -5.50
N PHE A 267 -21.68 -12.42 -5.62
CA PHE A 267 -21.95 -13.74 -6.15
C PHE A 267 -22.16 -13.64 -7.65
N VAL A 268 -21.44 -14.46 -8.40
CA VAL A 268 -21.47 -14.48 -9.86
C VAL A 268 -21.92 -15.86 -10.30
N VAL A 269 -23.08 -15.94 -10.94
CA VAL A 269 -23.66 -17.20 -11.43
C VAL A 269 -23.47 -17.27 -12.94
N CYS A 270 -22.84 -18.35 -13.43
CA CYS A 270 -22.53 -18.57 -14.83
C CYS A 270 -23.01 -19.96 -15.28
N GLY A 271 -23.46 -20.08 -16.53
CA GLY A 271 -23.83 -21.35 -17.16
C GLY A 271 -22.67 -22.15 -17.76
N HIS A 272 -21.43 -21.91 -17.30
CA HIS A 272 -20.21 -22.56 -17.77
C HIS A 272 -19.18 -22.69 -16.64
N ASN A 273 -18.10 -23.43 -16.88
CA ASN A 273 -17.13 -23.81 -15.84
C ASN A 273 -16.02 -22.77 -15.58
N TYR A 274 -15.88 -21.76 -16.44
CA TYR A 274 -14.85 -20.73 -16.27
C TYR A 274 -15.26 -19.70 -15.21
N VAL A 275 -14.43 -19.53 -14.19
CA VAL A 275 -14.60 -18.57 -13.09
C VAL A 275 -13.21 -17.97 -12.83
N PRO A 276 -12.94 -16.71 -13.22
CA PRO A 276 -11.62 -16.11 -13.07
C PRO A 276 -11.23 -15.90 -11.61
N GLY A 277 -9.92 -15.90 -11.30
CA GLY A 277 -9.44 -15.62 -9.94
C GLY A 277 -9.62 -14.17 -9.48
N LYS A 278 -9.78 -13.24 -10.43
CA LYS A 278 -10.01 -11.80 -10.20
C LYS A 278 -11.18 -11.32 -11.05
N PHE A 279 -12.00 -10.44 -10.48
CA PHE A 279 -13.20 -9.91 -11.13
C PHE A 279 -13.29 -8.39 -10.89
N ALA A 280 -13.23 -7.59 -11.95
CA ALA A 280 -13.54 -6.16 -11.86
C ALA A 280 -15.02 -5.95 -12.01
N VAL A 281 -15.60 -5.23 -11.07
CA VAL A 281 -16.94 -4.70 -11.21
C VAL A 281 -16.84 -3.36 -11.95
N SER A 282 -16.89 -3.37 -13.28
CA SER A 282 -17.01 -2.17 -14.11
C SER A 282 -18.45 -1.83 -14.48
N ASP A 283 -19.38 -2.79 -14.41
CA ASP A 283 -20.70 -2.69 -15.05
C ASP A 283 -21.89 -2.53 -14.09
N ILE A 284 -21.65 -2.25 -12.81
CA ILE A 284 -22.76 -1.95 -11.90
C ILE A 284 -23.18 -0.50 -12.13
N ARG A 285 -24.23 -0.34 -12.94
CA ARG A 285 -24.97 0.91 -13.14
C ARG A 285 -25.76 1.28 -11.89
N THR A 286 -25.10 1.52 -10.76
CA THR A 286 -25.72 2.20 -9.61
C THR A 286 -25.67 3.71 -9.85
N GLY A 287 -26.71 4.23 -10.51
CA GLY A 287 -27.04 5.67 -10.46
C GLY A 287 -26.16 6.62 -11.27
N GLY A 288 -25.82 6.28 -12.52
CA GLY A 288 -25.33 7.26 -13.51
C GLY A 288 -23.96 7.91 -13.24
N LYS A 289 -23.22 7.46 -12.22
CA LYS A 289 -21.86 7.90 -11.92
C LYS A 289 -20.90 6.73 -12.17
N ASN A 290 -19.93 6.91 -13.07
CA ASN A 290 -18.85 5.95 -13.28
C ASN A 290 -17.99 5.88 -12.01
N THR A 291 -18.23 4.87 -11.19
CA THR A 291 -17.32 4.49 -10.11
C THR A 291 -16.07 3.84 -10.71
N SER A 292 -14.91 4.02 -10.07
CA SER A 292 -13.69 3.34 -10.50
C SER A 292 -13.87 1.82 -10.31
N PRO A 293 -13.43 0.97 -11.25
CA PRO A 293 -13.64 -0.46 -11.17
C PRO A 293 -12.98 -1.02 -9.92
N VAL A 294 -13.76 -1.68 -9.08
CA VAL A 294 -13.29 -2.34 -7.86
C VAL A 294 -12.98 -3.79 -8.21
N VAL A 295 -11.74 -4.24 -7.96
CA VAL A 295 -11.30 -5.61 -8.22
C VAL A 295 -11.57 -6.53 -7.05
N PHE A 296 -12.52 -7.45 -7.19
CA PHE A 296 -12.78 -8.51 -6.24
C PHE A 296 -11.95 -9.78 -6.56
N TYR A 297 -11.67 -10.56 -5.53
CA TYR A 297 -10.89 -11.80 -5.57
C TYR A 297 -11.81 -12.99 -5.30
N LEU A 298 -11.60 -14.09 -6.02
CA LEU A 298 -12.36 -15.32 -5.83
C LEU A 298 -12.06 -15.93 -4.45
N TRP A 299 -13.09 -16.04 -3.61
CA TRP A 299 -13.03 -16.71 -2.30
C TRP A 299 -13.41 -18.19 -2.40
N GLY A 300 -14.31 -18.52 -3.33
CA GLY A 300 -14.76 -19.88 -3.53
C GLY A 300 -15.48 -20.07 -4.85
N LYS A 301 -15.40 -21.29 -5.38
CA LYS A 301 -16.09 -21.74 -6.59
C LYS A 301 -16.86 -23.01 -6.26
N HIS A 302 -18.11 -23.08 -6.71
CA HIS A 302 -18.91 -24.30 -6.63
C HIS A 302 -19.68 -24.50 -7.94
N SER A 303 -19.79 -25.75 -8.39
CA SER A 303 -20.47 -26.12 -9.63
C SER A 303 -21.43 -27.28 -9.34
N TRP A 304 -22.66 -27.19 -9.85
CA TRP A 304 -23.68 -28.23 -9.67
C TRP A 304 -24.48 -28.43 -10.96
N LEU A 305 -25.11 -29.60 -11.08
CA LEU A 305 -25.96 -29.93 -12.20
C LEU A 305 -27.36 -29.33 -12.02
N LEU A 306 -27.87 -28.65 -13.04
CA LEU A 306 -29.21 -28.10 -13.07
C LEU A 306 -30.03 -28.74 -14.19
N ASP A 307 -30.87 -29.71 -13.83
CA ASP A 307 -31.59 -30.55 -14.80
C ASP A 307 -32.65 -29.79 -15.62
N LYS A 308 -33.21 -28.72 -15.06
CA LYS A 308 -34.22 -27.87 -15.71
C LYS A 308 -33.99 -26.40 -15.36
N PRO A 309 -34.24 -25.47 -16.29
CA PRO A 309 -34.22 -24.05 -15.97
C PRO A 309 -35.39 -23.75 -15.02
N GLN A 310 -35.09 -23.17 -13.87
CA GLN A 310 -36.06 -22.83 -12.83
C GLN A 310 -35.60 -21.55 -12.12
N ASP A 311 -36.51 -20.89 -11.40
CA ASP A 311 -36.15 -19.74 -10.58
C ASP A 311 -35.29 -20.19 -9.39
N LEU A 312 -34.20 -19.45 -9.14
CA LEU A 312 -33.26 -19.75 -8.06
C LEU A 312 -33.18 -18.58 -7.08
N ILE A 313 -33.12 -18.90 -5.79
CA ILE A 313 -32.86 -17.96 -4.70
C ILE A 313 -31.51 -18.31 -4.12
N ILE A 314 -30.59 -17.35 -4.11
CA ILE A 314 -29.29 -17.51 -3.46
C ILE A 314 -29.29 -16.67 -2.19
N SER A 315 -29.04 -17.32 -1.06
CA SER A 315 -28.91 -16.68 0.24
C SER A 315 -27.60 -17.07 0.91
N ALA A 316 -27.04 -16.15 1.69
CA ALA A 316 -25.84 -16.35 2.47
C ALA A 316 -26.15 -16.21 3.95
N PHE A 317 -25.56 -17.08 4.77
CA PHE A 317 -25.71 -17.08 6.21
C PHE A 317 -24.32 -17.13 6.85
N SER A 318 -24.00 -16.18 7.71
CA SER A 318 -22.77 -16.27 8.51
C SER A 318 -22.88 -17.44 9.48
N CYS A 319 -21.86 -18.30 9.55
CA CYS A 319 -21.76 -19.32 10.61
C CYS A 319 -21.11 -18.75 11.88
N ASP A 320 -20.59 -17.53 11.79
CA ASP A 320 -19.88 -16.83 12.85
C ASP A 320 -20.77 -15.74 13.46
N PRO A 321 -20.95 -15.73 14.80
CA PRO A 321 -21.74 -14.70 15.47
C PRO A 321 -21.13 -13.29 15.37
N ASP A 322 -19.83 -13.16 15.08
CA ASP A 322 -19.16 -11.87 15.02
C ASP A 322 -19.44 -11.12 13.69
N PHE A 323 -20.01 -11.80 12.69
CA PHE A 323 -20.36 -11.22 11.39
C PHE A 323 -21.86 -11.38 11.08
N GLU A 324 -22.51 -10.25 10.77
CA GLU A 324 -23.88 -10.17 10.32
C GLU A 324 -23.97 -9.99 8.81
N VAL A 325 -24.87 -10.74 8.18
CA VAL A 325 -25.28 -10.50 6.79
C VAL A 325 -26.46 -9.54 6.81
N LYS A 326 -26.33 -8.38 6.17
CA LYS A 326 -27.46 -7.46 6.02
C LYS A 326 -28.45 -8.07 5.03
N ILE A 327 -29.60 -8.48 5.53
CA ILE A 327 -30.69 -9.00 4.72
C ILE A 327 -31.30 -7.82 3.94
N GLU A 328 -31.10 -7.79 2.63
CA GLU A 328 -31.87 -6.89 1.76
C GLU A 328 -33.36 -7.27 1.84
N LYS A 329 -34.23 -6.26 1.94
CA LYS A 329 -35.67 -6.44 2.09
C LYS A 329 -36.33 -7.15 0.89
N GLU A 330 -35.66 -7.17 -0.25
CA GLU A 330 -36.08 -7.90 -1.45
C GLU A 330 -35.15 -9.12 -1.63
N ARG A 331 -35.71 -10.33 -1.53
CA ARG A 331 -34.97 -11.54 -1.90
C ARG A 331 -34.65 -11.44 -3.40
N GLN A 332 -33.37 -11.32 -3.75
CA GLN A 332 -32.97 -11.30 -5.16
C GLN A 332 -33.23 -12.69 -5.76
N ILE A 333 -34.24 -12.78 -6.63
CA ILE A 333 -34.62 -13.99 -7.35
C ILE A 333 -33.93 -13.97 -8.71
N ILE A 334 -33.22 -15.05 -9.03
CA ILE A 334 -32.71 -15.31 -10.36
C ILE A 334 -33.84 -15.91 -11.18
N ALA A 335 -34.32 -15.15 -12.17
CA ALA A 335 -35.41 -15.59 -13.02
C ALA A 335 -34.93 -16.66 -14.03
N GLN A 336 -35.76 -17.66 -14.29
CA GLN A 336 -35.54 -18.72 -15.27
C GLN A 336 -35.08 -18.15 -16.63
N ARG A 337 -35.71 -17.07 -17.09
CA ARG A 337 -35.40 -16.42 -18.37
C ARG A 337 -33.97 -15.89 -18.44
N GLN A 338 -33.39 -15.45 -17.31
CA GLN A 338 -32.01 -14.96 -17.26
C GLN A 338 -31.00 -16.10 -17.42
N LEU A 339 -31.30 -17.26 -16.82
CA LEU A 339 -30.51 -18.48 -16.98
C LEU A 339 -30.59 -19.01 -18.42
N GLU A 340 -31.78 -19.00 -19.03
CA GLU A 340 -31.99 -19.41 -20.42
C GLU A 340 -31.28 -18.49 -21.42
N ALA A 341 -31.24 -17.18 -21.14
CA ALA A 341 -30.49 -16.20 -21.93
C ALA A 341 -28.96 -16.37 -21.83
N GLY A 342 -28.48 -17.23 -20.91
CA GLY A 342 -27.06 -17.44 -20.65
C GLY A 342 -26.35 -16.21 -20.10
N ALA A 343 -27.09 -15.27 -19.50
CA ALA A 343 -26.54 -14.07 -18.89
C ALA A 343 -25.79 -14.43 -17.61
N VAL A 344 -24.65 -13.78 -17.36
CA VAL A 344 -23.98 -13.87 -16.07
C VAL A 344 -24.72 -12.97 -15.10
N ILE A 345 -25.04 -13.52 -13.93
CA ILE A 345 -25.84 -12.82 -12.93
C ILE A 345 -24.96 -12.43 -11.77
N HIS A 346 -25.02 -11.15 -11.38
CA HIS A 346 -24.27 -10.59 -10.26
C HIS A 346 -25.23 -10.25 -9.13
N GLN A 347 -25.04 -10.87 -7.97
CA GLN A 347 -25.80 -10.61 -6.75
C GLN A 347 -24.86 -10.08 -5.67
N GLN A 348 -25.24 -8.97 -5.03
CA GLN A 348 -24.44 -8.36 -3.97
C GLN A 348 -24.97 -8.79 -2.61
N VAL A 349 -24.05 -9.14 -1.72
CA VAL A 349 -24.33 -9.49 -0.34
C VAL A 349 -23.44 -8.63 0.55
N PHE A 350 -24.05 -7.99 1.55
CA PHE A 350 -23.35 -7.10 2.46
C PHE A 350 -23.08 -7.79 3.79
N PHE A 351 -21.83 -7.79 4.21
CA PHE A 351 -21.39 -8.29 5.51
C PHE A 351 -20.95 -7.12 6.39
N SER A 352 -21.28 -7.19 7.68
CA SER A 352 -20.84 -6.24 8.70
C SER A 352 -20.45 -6.95 10.00
N SER A 353 -19.40 -6.48 10.65
CA SER A 353 -19.00 -6.92 12.00
C SER A 353 -19.97 -6.39 13.05
N VAL A 354 -20.37 -7.24 14.01
CA VAL A 354 -21.39 -6.93 15.04
C VAL A 354 -20.84 -6.06 16.17
N ASP A 355 -19.55 -6.19 16.48
CA ASP A 355 -18.84 -5.40 17.50
C ASP A 355 -17.42 -5.02 17.05
N HIS A 356 -16.79 -4.03 17.71
CA HIS A 356 -15.41 -3.56 17.48
C HIS A 356 -14.30 -4.58 17.84
N ARG A 357 -14.59 -5.88 17.73
CA ARG A 357 -13.65 -6.99 18.02
C ARG A 357 -12.65 -7.20 16.88
N GLU A 358 -11.61 -7.98 17.17
CA GLU A 358 -10.54 -8.29 16.21
C GLU A 358 -11.09 -8.96 14.95
N MET A 359 -10.74 -8.41 13.78
CA MET A 359 -11.09 -8.97 12.48
C MET A 359 -10.35 -10.30 12.30
N HIS A 360 -11.07 -11.37 11.99
CA HIS A 360 -10.52 -12.70 11.73
C HIS A 360 -11.20 -13.36 10.52
N SER A 361 -10.55 -14.37 9.97
CA SER A 361 -11.13 -15.22 8.92
C SER A 361 -12.31 -16.00 9.51
N PHE A 362 -13.43 -16.02 8.80
CA PHE A 362 -14.66 -16.69 9.23
C PHE A 362 -15.25 -17.54 8.09
N VAL A 363 -16.20 -18.40 8.42
CA VAL A 363 -16.88 -19.25 7.43
C VAL A 363 -18.34 -18.85 7.33
N PHE A 364 -18.85 -18.77 6.11
CA PHE A 364 -20.27 -18.56 5.85
C PHE A 364 -20.83 -19.65 4.92
N GLN A 365 -22.11 -19.93 5.10
CA GLN A 365 -22.84 -20.92 4.31
C GLN A 365 -23.63 -20.22 3.21
N VAL A 366 -23.54 -20.76 1.99
CA VAL A 366 -24.33 -20.30 0.85
C VAL A 366 -25.35 -21.38 0.49
N HIS A 367 -26.62 -20.98 0.39
CA HIS A 367 -27.72 -21.83 -0.03
C HIS A 367 -28.25 -21.33 -1.37
N ALA A 368 -28.34 -22.24 -2.34
CA ALA A 368 -29.09 -22.01 -3.57
C ALA A 368 -30.34 -22.90 -3.51
N GLY A 369 -31.53 -22.29 -3.48
CA GLY A 369 -32.80 -22.99 -3.36
C GLY A 369 -33.77 -22.64 -4.48
N SER A 370 -34.80 -23.48 -4.66
CA SER A 370 -35.97 -23.14 -5.47
C SER A 370 -36.93 -22.24 -4.68
N LEU A 371 -37.90 -21.61 -5.36
CA LEU A 371 -39.02 -20.88 -4.73
C LEU A 371 -39.79 -21.74 -3.70
N ASP A 372 -39.81 -23.06 -3.89
CA ASP A 372 -40.48 -24.03 -2.99
C ASP A 372 -39.74 -24.28 -1.66
N GLY A 373 -38.62 -23.58 -1.41
CA GLY A 373 -37.86 -23.67 -0.16
C GLY A 373 -36.97 -24.92 -0.04
N LYS A 374 -36.94 -25.81 -1.04
CA LYS A 374 -35.98 -26.93 -1.10
C LYS A 374 -34.61 -26.42 -1.56
N PRO A 375 -33.52 -26.66 -0.80
CA PRO A 375 -32.18 -26.32 -1.23
C PRO A 375 -31.76 -27.22 -2.39
N VAL A 376 -31.35 -26.61 -3.50
CA VAL A 376 -30.75 -27.29 -4.66
C VAL A 376 -29.29 -27.63 -4.37
N THR A 377 -28.56 -26.71 -3.73
CA THR A 377 -27.21 -26.95 -3.22
C THR A 377 -26.90 -26.09 -2.00
N GLN A 378 -26.04 -26.59 -1.12
CA GLN A 378 -25.50 -25.89 0.04
C GLN A 378 -24.01 -26.15 0.16
N PHE A 379 -23.23 -25.10 0.39
CA PHE A 379 -21.78 -25.23 0.57
C PHE A 379 -21.24 -24.12 1.49
N PHE A 380 -20.04 -24.33 2.01
CA PHE A 380 -19.36 -23.40 2.91
C PHE A 380 -18.24 -22.69 2.19
N VAL A 381 -18.03 -21.42 2.51
CA VAL A 381 -16.94 -20.60 1.99
C VAL A 381 -16.21 -19.94 3.14
N THR A 382 -14.89 -20.05 3.11
CA THR A 382 -13.99 -19.38 4.06
C THR A 382 -13.61 -18.01 3.49
N SER A 383 -13.75 -16.97 4.29
CA SER A 383 -13.30 -15.62 3.93
C SER A 383 -11.76 -15.54 4.00
N PRO A 384 -11.12 -14.61 3.27
CA PRO A 384 -9.67 -14.43 3.29
C PRO A 384 -9.22 -13.82 4.62
N ASP A 385 -7.93 -13.84 4.90
CA ASP A 385 -7.42 -13.20 6.11
C ASP A 385 -7.77 -11.69 6.17
N PRO A 386 -7.95 -11.13 7.39
CA PRO A 386 -8.11 -9.69 7.57
C PRO A 386 -6.96 -8.92 6.93
N ALA A 387 -7.20 -7.66 6.58
CA ALA A 387 -6.14 -6.80 6.05
C ALA A 387 -4.94 -6.89 6.99
N PRO A 388 -3.70 -7.01 6.47
CA PRO A 388 -2.51 -7.03 7.29
C PRO A 388 -2.34 -5.67 7.95
N ASN A 389 -3.13 -5.41 8.99
CA ASN A 389 -2.89 -4.38 9.97
C ASN A 389 -1.73 -4.90 10.80
N LEU A 390 -0.60 -4.20 10.69
CA LEU A 390 0.56 -4.32 11.58
C LEU A 390 1.27 -5.68 11.68
N LYS A 391 0.78 -6.79 11.09
CA LYS A 391 1.57 -8.04 10.97
C LYS A 391 2.79 -7.91 10.06
N ARG A 392 2.91 -6.80 9.31
CA ARG A 392 4.13 -6.44 8.54
C ARG A 392 5.34 -6.15 9.45
N LEU A 393 5.15 -6.04 10.77
CA LEU A 393 6.23 -6.03 11.77
C LEU A 393 6.77 -7.43 12.09
N LEU A 394 5.93 -8.46 12.02
CA LEU A 394 6.28 -9.85 12.30
C LEU A 394 6.89 -10.58 11.08
N ASP A 395 6.45 -10.27 9.85
CA ASP A 395 7.06 -10.85 8.64
C ASP A 395 8.42 -10.23 8.26
N LEU A 396 8.74 -9.05 8.83
CA LEU A 396 10.11 -8.56 8.85
C LEU A 396 10.95 -9.35 9.87
N GLN A 397 10.39 -9.76 11.02
CA GLN A 397 11.13 -10.61 11.98
C GLN A 397 11.52 -11.97 11.39
N SER A 398 10.68 -12.61 10.58
CA SER A 398 10.99 -13.92 9.97
C SER A 398 12.10 -13.84 8.91
N TYR A 399 12.22 -12.74 8.17
CA TYR A 399 13.34 -12.52 7.23
C TYR A 399 14.64 -12.05 7.92
N PHE A 400 14.55 -11.54 9.15
CA PHE A 400 15.70 -11.10 9.95
C PHE A 400 16.19 -12.15 10.96
N GLN A 401 15.34 -13.08 11.37
CA GLN A 401 15.76 -14.26 12.14
C GLN A 401 16.79 -15.09 11.36
N GLU A 402 16.79 -15.04 10.02
CA GLU A 402 17.80 -15.72 9.20
C GLU A 402 19.23 -15.14 9.39
N ARG A 403 19.38 -13.88 9.84
CA ARG A 403 20.69 -13.35 10.29
C ARG A 403 20.97 -13.57 11.79
N GLU A 404 19.95 -13.85 12.60
CA GLU A 404 20.10 -14.23 14.02
C GLU A 404 20.23 -15.75 14.24
N SER A 405 20.17 -16.56 13.19
CA SER A 405 20.25 -18.03 13.19
C SER A 405 21.61 -18.63 13.62
N LYS A 406 22.44 -17.85 14.32
CA LYS A 406 23.63 -18.34 15.06
C LYS A 406 23.53 -18.16 16.57
N ARG A 407 22.33 -18.03 17.13
CA ARG A 407 22.14 -18.14 18.59
C ARG A 407 21.31 -19.37 18.95
N VAL A 408 21.84 -20.08 19.95
CA VAL A 408 21.37 -21.30 20.61
C VAL A 408 19.87 -21.19 20.97
N PRO A 409 19.09 -22.29 20.94
CA PRO A 409 17.64 -22.23 21.16
C PRO A 409 17.34 -21.84 22.62
N LEU A 410 16.62 -20.73 22.82
CA LEU A 410 16.14 -20.33 24.15
C LEU A 410 14.72 -20.86 24.37
N LEU A 411 14.65 -21.99 25.06
CA LEU A 411 13.65 -22.16 26.12
C LEU A 411 14.13 -21.32 27.31
N SER A 412 13.32 -20.37 27.79
CA SER A 412 13.16 -19.95 29.21
C SER A 412 12.64 -18.52 29.32
N THR A 413 11.56 -18.35 30.07
CA THR A 413 11.11 -17.09 30.67
C THR A 413 12.22 -16.52 31.56
N GLY A 414 13.03 -15.61 31.02
CA GLY A 414 14.10 -14.93 31.75
C GLY A 414 13.94 -13.41 31.62
N PHE A 415 14.12 -12.69 32.73
CA PHE A 415 14.16 -11.22 32.75
C PHE A 415 15.14 -10.70 31.69
N ILE A 416 14.65 -9.90 30.74
CA ILE A 416 15.50 -9.24 29.73
C ILE A 416 16.26 -8.13 30.44
N ASN A 417 17.55 -8.33 30.69
CA ASN A 417 18.41 -7.30 31.27
C ASN A 417 18.83 -6.29 30.19
N TYR A 418 18.32 -5.06 30.25
CA TYR A 418 18.77 -3.97 29.40
C TYR A 418 20.16 -3.48 29.83
N PRO A 419 21.12 -3.32 28.90
CA PRO A 419 22.43 -2.80 29.23
C PRO A 419 22.33 -1.32 29.65
N THR A 420 22.98 -0.94 30.74
CA THR A 420 22.94 0.44 31.23
C THR A 420 23.91 1.32 30.45
N PHE A 421 23.44 2.47 29.96
CA PHE A 421 24.29 3.45 29.28
C PHE A 421 25.37 4.02 30.19
N GLN A 422 26.64 3.85 29.83
CA GLN A 422 27.77 4.37 30.60
C GLN A 422 28.37 5.61 29.92
N VAL A 423 28.57 6.68 30.71
CA VAL A 423 29.27 7.89 30.24
C VAL A 423 30.77 7.63 30.22
N LYS A 424 31.32 7.31 29.04
CA LYS A 424 32.73 6.99 28.82
C LYS A 424 33.38 7.93 27.81
N LYS A 425 34.71 7.97 27.79
CA LYS A 425 35.47 8.63 26.71
C LYS A 425 35.41 7.76 25.46
N VAL A 426 35.10 8.38 24.31
CA VAL A 426 35.06 7.67 23.02
C VAL A 426 36.49 7.31 22.59
N LYS A 427 36.73 6.02 22.34
CA LYS A 427 37.99 5.52 21.78
C LYS A 427 37.89 5.57 20.26
N PHE A 428 38.84 6.24 19.61
CA PHE A 428 38.91 6.31 18.15
C PHE A 428 40.02 5.38 17.63
N THR A 429 39.73 4.68 16.54
CA THR A 429 40.67 3.80 15.85
C THR A 429 41.44 4.54 14.77
N ASN A 430 40.76 5.43 14.05
CA ASN A 430 41.31 6.15 12.90
C ASN A 430 41.38 7.66 13.15
N TYR A 431 42.52 8.25 12.78
CA TYR A 431 42.73 9.70 12.81
C TYR A 431 43.05 10.21 11.40
N GLY A 432 42.90 11.51 11.18
CA GLY A 432 43.29 12.15 9.94
C GLY A 432 43.89 13.52 10.16
N ILE A 433 44.95 13.85 9.43
CA ILE A 433 45.54 15.19 9.40
C ILE A 433 44.98 15.96 8.22
N THR A 434 44.52 17.17 8.49
CA THR A 434 44.01 18.07 7.45
C THR A 434 45.13 18.67 6.62
N VAL A 435 45.01 18.56 5.31
CA VAL A 435 46.01 19.06 4.34
C VAL A 435 45.72 20.50 3.91
N LYS A 436 44.47 20.95 4.09
CA LYS A 436 44.00 22.29 3.70
C LYS A 436 43.25 22.96 4.84
N THR A 437 43.33 24.29 4.88
CA THR A 437 42.50 25.12 5.75
C THR A 437 41.14 25.37 5.10
N VAL A 438 40.06 25.13 5.83
CA VAL A 438 38.68 25.42 5.43
C VAL A 438 37.99 26.19 6.55
N LEU A 439 37.80 27.49 6.31
CA LEU A 439 37.02 28.40 7.15
C LEU A 439 35.84 28.92 6.33
N ARG A 440 34.63 28.88 6.88
CA ARG A 440 33.41 29.26 6.16
C ARG A 440 32.88 30.59 6.71
N GLN A 441 32.42 31.47 5.83
CA GLN A 441 31.84 32.76 6.23
C GLN A 441 30.48 32.60 6.94
N SER A 442 29.71 31.57 6.59
CA SER A 442 28.53 31.15 7.34
C SER A 442 28.79 29.80 7.98
N LYS A 443 28.51 29.68 9.29
CA LYS A 443 28.55 28.41 10.00
C LYS A 443 27.50 27.49 9.40
N ILE A 444 27.95 26.39 8.81
CA ILE A 444 27.06 25.36 8.25
C ILE A 444 26.97 24.22 9.26
N ASP A 445 25.77 23.99 9.77
CA ASP A 445 25.49 22.85 10.64
C ASP A 445 25.95 21.55 9.97
N TYR A 446 26.60 20.68 10.73
CA TYR A 446 27.12 19.37 10.30
C TYR A 446 28.33 19.39 9.34
N LEU A 447 28.93 20.54 9.01
CA LEU A 447 30.23 20.63 8.33
C LEU A 447 31.31 21.15 9.29
N LEU A 448 32.44 20.45 9.38
CA LEU A 448 33.55 20.89 10.23
C LEU A 448 34.40 21.97 9.56
N GLU A 449 34.83 22.94 10.38
CA GLU A 449 35.83 23.94 10.05
C GLU A 449 37.16 23.52 10.66
N TYR A 450 38.23 23.58 9.86
CA TYR A 450 39.54 23.06 10.26
C TYR A 450 40.67 23.85 9.60
N LEU A 451 41.79 23.95 10.30
CA LEU A 451 43.04 24.54 9.81
C LEU A 451 43.93 23.43 9.25
N LYS A 452 44.84 23.77 8.33
CA LYS A 452 45.86 22.83 7.85
C LYS A 452 46.73 22.36 9.02
N GLY A 453 46.88 21.05 9.17
CA GLY A 453 47.65 20.42 10.25
C GLY A 453 46.80 20.00 11.46
N ASP A 454 45.51 20.35 11.49
CA ASP A 454 44.60 19.86 12.53
C ASP A 454 44.44 18.34 12.45
N ILE A 455 44.47 17.70 13.62
CA ILE A 455 44.19 16.27 13.77
C ILE A 455 42.69 16.10 14.05
N ILE A 456 42.02 15.32 13.20
CA ILE A 456 40.60 15.00 13.29
C ILE A 456 40.46 13.52 13.62
N ALA A 457 39.65 13.21 14.63
CA ALA A 457 39.29 11.82 14.92
C ALA A 457 38.15 11.40 13.97
N LEU A 458 38.28 10.26 13.30
CA LEU A 458 37.29 9.79 12.33
C LEU A 458 36.30 8.81 12.98
N LEU A 459 35.02 8.96 12.65
CA LEU A 459 33.91 8.13 13.10
C LEU A 459 33.40 7.26 11.94
N GLY A 460 33.21 5.97 12.21
CA GLY A 460 32.76 4.98 11.23
C GLY A 460 33.86 4.50 10.27
N GLU A 461 33.59 3.39 9.58
CA GLU A 461 34.57 2.72 8.71
C GLU A 461 34.61 3.25 7.27
N GLY A 462 33.56 3.93 6.80
CA GLY A 462 33.40 4.29 5.38
C GLY A 462 33.06 5.76 5.11
N PRO A 463 33.41 6.30 3.94
CA PRO A 463 33.06 7.65 3.54
C PRO A 463 31.56 7.79 3.21
N VAL A 464 31.00 8.95 3.55
CA VAL A 464 29.65 9.39 3.16
C VAL A 464 29.76 10.14 1.83
N ARG A 465 28.96 9.72 0.83
CA ARG A 465 28.86 10.41 -0.46
C ARG A 465 27.76 11.45 -0.38
N ALA A 466 28.11 12.72 -0.46
CA ALA A 466 27.17 13.84 -0.51
C ALA A 466 27.65 14.86 -1.56
N ILE A 467 26.72 15.43 -2.33
CA ILE A 467 27.07 16.31 -3.44
C ILE A 467 27.52 17.68 -2.90
N GLY A 468 28.69 18.14 -3.36
CA GLY A 468 29.11 19.53 -3.20
C GLY A 468 28.40 20.45 -4.20
N GLN A 469 28.86 21.70 -4.36
CA GLN A 469 28.19 22.67 -5.26
C GLN A 469 27.99 22.22 -6.73
N SER A 470 28.69 21.19 -7.22
CA SER A 470 28.56 20.68 -8.60
C SER A 470 28.93 19.21 -8.88
N LYS A 471 29.47 18.45 -7.90
CA LYS A 471 29.86 17.02 -8.06
C LYS A 471 29.64 16.25 -6.76
N VAL A 472 29.37 14.94 -6.88
CA VAL A 472 29.39 14.00 -5.74
C VAL A 472 30.78 14.05 -5.10
N LYS A 473 30.83 14.30 -3.80
CA LYS A 473 32.06 14.34 -3.01
C LYS A 473 31.98 13.29 -1.92
N GLU A 474 33.15 12.79 -1.54
CA GLU A 474 33.30 11.87 -0.41
C GLU A 474 33.69 12.66 0.83
N TRP A 475 33.04 12.33 1.93
CA TRP A 475 33.21 12.98 3.23
C TRP A 475 33.40 11.93 4.31
N TYR A 476 34.33 12.14 5.23
CA TYR A 476 34.41 11.39 6.47
C TYR A 476 33.55 12.06 7.54
N VAL A 477 32.95 11.27 8.43
CA VAL A 477 32.41 11.79 9.68
C VAL A 477 33.59 11.97 10.63
N GLY A 478 33.80 13.19 11.10
CA GLY A 478 34.94 13.54 11.95
C GLY A 478 34.50 14.23 13.23
N VAL A 479 35.41 14.22 14.21
CA VAL A 479 35.30 14.94 15.46
C VAL A 479 36.49 15.88 15.57
N LEU A 480 36.20 17.17 15.72
CA LEU A 480 37.20 18.21 15.95
C LEU A 480 36.69 19.18 17.02
N ARG A 481 37.51 19.41 18.06
CA ARG A 481 37.19 20.34 19.18
C ARG A 481 35.82 20.04 19.82
N GLY A 482 35.50 18.76 19.97
CA GLY A 482 34.23 18.30 20.56
C GLY A 482 32.99 18.47 19.69
N LYS A 483 33.12 18.86 18.41
CA LYS A 483 32.02 18.93 17.44
C LYS A 483 32.10 17.79 16.44
N ILE A 484 30.94 17.24 16.08
CA ILE A 484 30.81 16.18 15.08
C ILE A 484 30.32 16.78 13.77
N GLY A 485 30.93 16.38 12.65
CA GLY A 485 30.50 16.82 11.33
C GLY A 485 31.29 16.18 10.20
N LEU A 486 30.93 16.55 8.97
CA LEU A 486 31.55 16.03 7.76
C LEU A 486 32.83 16.80 7.38
N VAL A 487 33.83 16.04 6.95
CA VAL A 487 35.13 16.52 6.47
C VAL A 487 35.43 15.91 5.10
N HIS A 488 35.85 16.72 4.14
CA HIS A 488 36.08 16.24 2.78
C HIS A 488 37.28 15.29 2.70
N CYS A 489 37.11 14.10 2.12
CA CYS A 489 38.16 13.07 2.10
C CYS A 489 39.46 13.56 1.44
N LYS A 490 39.40 14.35 0.35
CA LYS A 490 40.61 14.89 -0.31
C LYS A 490 41.39 15.90 0.54
N ASN A 491 40.80 16.40 1.61
CA ASN A 491 41.45 17.36 2.50
C ASN A 491 42.05 16.69 3.73
N VAL A 492 41.96 15.36 3.84
CA VAL A 492 42.42 14.59 5.01
C VAL A 492 43.35 13.49 4.56
N LYS A 493 44.50 13.38 5.21
CA LYS A 493 45.38 12.22 5.13
C LYS A 493 45.11 11.34 6.34
N VAL A 494 44.60 10.13 6.12
CA VAL A 494 44.30 9.16 7.19
C VAL A 494 45.61 8.63 7.79
N ILE A 495 45.64 8.52 9.12
CA ILE A 495 46.80 8.16 9.94
C ILE A 495 46.37 7.18 11.04
N CYS A 496 47.23 6.22 11.32
CA CYS A 496 47.04 5.23 12.38
C CYS A 496 47.35 5.83 13.77
N LYS A 497 46.71 5.27 14.80
CA LYS A 497 46.82 5.75 16.18
C LYS A 497 48.26 5.83 16.70
N GLU A 498 49.18 4.97 16.23
CA GLU A 498 50.59 4.99 16.68
C GLU A 498 51.39 6.21 16.19
N GLN A 499 50.94 6.89 15.14
CA GLN A 499 51.63 8.03 14.54
C GLN A 499 51.15 9.39 15.10
N VAL A 500 50.27 9.36 16.10
CA VAL A 500 49.66 10.55 16.70
C VAL A 500 50.48 11.00 17.91
N MET A 501 51.22 12.10 17.77
CA MET A 501 51.87 12.78 18.91
C MET A 501 50.80 13.32 19.88
N SER A 502 51.06 13.19 21.19
CA SER A 502 50.14 13.42 22.32
C SER A 502 49.07 14.50 22.08
N ILE A 503 47.83 14.08 21.85
CA ILE A 503 46.69 14.98 21.74
C ILE A 503 46.34 15.52 23.14
N SER A 504 46.45 16.83 23.32
CA SER A 504 45.75 17.56 24.38
C SER A 504 44.27 17.70 24.01
N ASP A 505 43.41 16.94 24.70
CA ASP A 505 42.00 17.18 24.99
C ASP A 505 41.07 17.69 23.87
N SER A 506 40.63 16.76 23.00
CA SER A 506 39.24 16.79 22.53
C SER A 506 38.47 15.62 23.16
N ILE A 507 38.16 15.73 24.46
CA ILE A 507 37.45 14.69 25.22
C ILE A 507 35.98 14.62 24.76
N LEU A 508 35.70 13.86 23.70
CA LEU A 508 34.33 13.50 23.35
C LEU A 508 33.85 12.39 24.29
N THR A 509 32.83 12.68 25.09
CA THR A 509 32.14 11.68 25.91
C THR A 509 31.00 11.04 25.12
N THR A 510 30.61 9.80 25.47
CA THR A 510 29.45 9.12 24.87
C THR A 510 28.15 9.92 25.03
N LYS A 511 28.01 10.69 26.13
CA LYS A 511 26.90 11.63 26.33
C LYS A 511 26.87 12.74 25.27
N ASN A 512 28.01 13.39 25.03
CA ASN A 512 28.10 14.47 24.04
C ASN A 512 27.92 13.92 22.60
N LEU A 513 28.47 12.73 22.33
CA LEU A 513 28.23 12.00 21.07
C LEU A 513 26.73 11.78 20.86
N LEU A 514 26.04 11.20 21.84
CA LEU A 514 24.61 10.92 21.79
C LEU A 514 23.76 12.18 21.54
N GLU A 515 24.00 13.25 22.30
CA GLU A 515 23.26 14.50 22.19
C GLU A 515 23.43 15.15 20.80
N GLN A 516 24.65 15.12 20.24
CA GLN A 516 24.93 15.70 18.91
C GLN A 516 24.35 14.88 17.76
N ILE A 517 24.46 13.54 17.81
CA ILE A 517 23.92 12.70 16.73
C ILE A 517 22.39 12.69 16.71
N ALA A 518 21.73 12.86 17.87
CA ALA A 518 20.27 12.88 17.97
C ALA A 518 19.63 14.22 17.56
N LEU A 519 20.41 15.30 17.37
CA LEU A 519 19.89 16.62 16.99
C LEU A 519 18.91 16.65 15.81
N PRO A 520 19.07 15.84 14.74
CA PRO A 520 18.16 15.85 13.60
C PRO A 520 16.69 15.61 13.99
N PHE A 521 16.43 14.79 15.00
CA PHE A 521 15.08 14.43 15.45
C PHE A 521 14.28 15.59 16.05
N LYS A 522 14.92 16.73 16.34
CA LYS A 522 14.19 17.96 16.73
C LYS A 522 13.36 18.55 15.60
N ASN A 523 13.77 18.29 14.35
CA ASN A 523 13.22 18.91 13.15
C ASN A 523 12.47 17.93 12.24
N LEU A 524 12.60 16.62 12.47
CA LEU A 524 11.89 15.59 11.70
C LEU A 524 10.39 15.56 12.02
N THR A 525 9.59 15.29 10.99
CA THR A 525 8.16 15.02 11.07
C THR A 525 7.95 13.52 11.29
N TYR A 526 6.97 13.15 12.11
CA TYR A 526 6.65 11.76 12.43
C TYR A 526 5.13 11.56 12.57
N ILE A 527 4.66 10.34 12.35
CA ILE A 527 3.29 9.92 12.64
C ILE A 527 3.27 9.34 14.06
N TYR A 528 2.51 9.95 14.96
CA TYR A 528 2.51 9.56 16.37
C TYR A 528 2.03 8.13 16.60
N SER A 529 0.99 7.67 15.90
CA SER A 529 0.48 6.30 16.03
C SER A 529 1.54 5.27 15.64
N VAL A 530 2.25 5.48 14.53
CA VAL A 530 3.35 4.60 14.10
C VAL A 530 4.46 4.56 15.15
N VAL A 531 4.87 5.72 15.68
CA VAL A 531 5.89 5.76 16.75
C VAL A 531 5.41 5.02 18.00
N LEU A 532 4.16 5.25 18.42
CA LEU A 532 3.57 4.61 19.58
C LEU A 532 3.56 3.08 19.41
N THR A 533 3.02 2.58 18.30
CA THR A 533 2.95 1.15 18.02
C THR A 533 4.34 0.51 17.96
N LEU A 534 5.28 1.10 17.22
CA LEU A 534 6.65 0.58 17.11
C LEU A 534 7.34 0.49 18.47
N VAL A 535 7.18 1.49 19.32
CA VAL A 535 7.82 1.52 20.64
C VAL A 535 7.15 0.51 21.58
N SER A 536 5.83 0.46 21.60
CA SER A 536 5.07 -0.43 22.48
C SER A 536 5.24 -1.91 22.15
N GLU A 537 5.43 -2.26 20.87
CA GLU A 537 5.63 -3.66 20.46
C GLU A 537 7.07 -4.16 20.66
N ASN A 538 8.06 -3.26 20.70
CA ASN A 538 9.49 -3.62 20.72
C ASN A 538 10.17 -3.39 22.08
N ILE A 539 9.49 -2.76 23.05
CA ILE A 539 9.99 -2.58 24.42
C ILE A 539 9.20 -3.50 25.34
N TYR A 540 9.94 -4.37 26.05
CA TYR A 540 9.37 -5.38 26.93
C TYR A 540 9.45 -5.04 28.42
N ASP A 541 10.05 -3.90 28.78
CA ASP A 541 10.12 -3.42 30.17
C ASP A 541 9.84 -1.91 30.22
N TRP A 542 8.64 -1.56 30.68
CA TRP A 542 8.22 -0.17 30.81
C TRP A 542 9.01 0.58 31.90
N LYS A 543 9.52 -0.11 32.93
CA LYS A 543 10.22 0.52 34.06
C LYS A 543 11.56 1.08 33.60
N VAL A 544 12.27 0.34 32.76
CA VAL A 544 13.54 0.82 32.17
C VAL A 544 13.30 2.05 31.30
N LEU A 545 12.26 2.04 30.47
CA LEU A 545 11.89 3.21 29.66
C LEU A 545 11.51 4.41 30.53
N ALA A 546 10.70 4.21 31.57
CA ALA A 546 10.32 5.25 32.53
C ALA A 546 11.56 5.83 33.23
N ASN A 547 12.47 4.98 33.71
CA ASN A 547 13.70 5.39 34.39
C ASN A 547 14.60 6.24 33.49
N VAL A 548 14.76 5.85 32.22
CA VAL A 548 15.62 6.56 31.27
C VAL A 548 15.03 7.91 30.83
N LEU A 549 13.70 8.04 30.87
CA LEU A 549 12.96 9.27 30.58
C LEU A 549 12.71 10.14 31.84
N ASP A 550 13.32 9.80 32.98
CA ASP A 550 13.16 10.48 34.29
C ASP A 550 11.73 10.42 34.87
N TYR A 551 10.93 9.42 34.45
CA TYR A 551 9.59 9.10 34.99
C TYR A 551 9.61 8.04 36.11
N SER A 552 10.77 7.81 36.74
CA SER A 552 10.94 6.84 37.84
C SER A 552 10.11 7.15 39.09
N HIS A 553 9.60 8.37 39.21
CA HIS A 553 8.81 8.87 40.34
C HIS A 553 7.29 8.60 40.19
N LEU A 554 6.86 8.02 39.07
CA LEU A 554 5.47 7.62 38.89
C LEU A 554 5.16 6.43 39.80
N ALA A 555 4.22 6.61 40.73
CA ALA A 555 3.83 5.58 41.67
C ALA A 555 3.24 4.38 40.91
N GLN A 556 3.54 3.16 41.38
CA GLN A 556 2.93 1.94 40.83
C GLN A 556 1.39 2.00 40.90
N GLU A 557 0.85 2.74 41.87
CA GLU A 557 -0.56 3.04 42.08
C GLU A 557 -1.23 3.80 40.92
N ASP A 558 -0.51 4.68 40.20
CA ASP A 558 -1.02 5.37 39.00
C ASP A 558 -1.27 4.40 37.84
N PHE A 559 -0.49 3.31 37.80
CA PHE A 559 -0.62 2.25 36.79
C PHE A 559 -1.61 1.17 37.22
N ASP A 560 -1.84 0.96 38.52
CA ASP A 560 -2.83 0.01 39.03
C ASP A 560 -4.28 0.56 38.92
N GLN A 561 -4.47 1.89 38.84
CA GLN A 561 -5.78 2.52 38.55
C GLN A 561 -6.17 2.47 37.06
N ILE A 562 -5.19 2.36 36.18
CA ILE A 562 -5.39 2.26 34.73
C ILE A 562 -5.35 0.77 34.43
N GLN A 563 -6.48 0.14 34.11
CA GLN A 563 -6.60 -1.28 33.73
C GLN A 563 -5.71 -1.64 32.52
N ALA A 564 -4.38 -1.62 32.69
CA ALA A 564 -3.38 -1.95 31.69
C ALA A 564 -2.76 -3.28 32.11
N ASP A 565 -3.45 -4.35 31.72
CA ASP A 565 -3.08 -5.72 32.06
C ASP A 565 -1.80 -6.16 31.29
N ASN A 566 -1.46 -5.46 30.21
CA ASN A 566 -0.35 -5.80 29.31
C ASN A 566 0.82 -4.80 29.37
N GLU A 567 2.06 -5.30 29.37
CA GLU A 567 3.30 -4.52 29.24
C GLU A 567 3.32 -3.48 28.08
N PRO A 568 2.89 -3.79 26.84
CA PRO A 568 2.82 -2.82 25.75
C PRO A 568 1.86 -1.65 26.03
N GLU A 569 0.81 -1.86 26.82
CA GLU A 569 -0.13 -0.79 27.21
C GLU A 569 0.51 0.16 28.22
N ARG A 570 1.32 -0.37 29.14
CA ARG A 570 2.12 0.41 30.10
C ARG A 570 3.20 1.23 29.38
N VAL A 571 3.90 0.64 28.41
CA VAL A 571 4.83 1.37 27.54
C VAL A 571 4.09 2.47 26.77
N SER A 572 2.93 2.16 26.19
CA SER A 572 2.10 3.13 25.47
C SER A 572 1.70 4.32 26.35
N TYR A 573 1.38 4.06 27.62
CA TYR A 573 1.05 5.11 28.59
C TYR A 573 2.23 6.06 28.83
N ILE A 574 3.45 5.53 29.03
CA ILE A 574 4.65 6.36 29.23
C ILE A 574 4.92 7.23 27.99
N VAL A 575 4.78 6.66 26.80
CA VAL A 575 4.98 7.40 25.54
C VAL A 575 3.91 8.49 25.37
N LYS A 576 2.65 8.22 25.75
CA LYS A 576 1.58 9.23 25.77
C LYS A 576 1.91 10.37 26.74
N LYS A 577 2.35 10.04 27.96
CA LYS A 577 2.74 11.02 28.98
C LYS A 577 3.93 11.89 28.53
N LEU A 578 4.95 11.27 27.92
CA LEU A 578 6.07 11.99 27.30
C LEU A 578 5.60 12.98 26.23
N LYS A 579 4.63 12.58 25.39
CA LYS A 579 4.04 13.47 24.39
C LYS A 579 3.32 14.65 25.05
N GLU A 580 2.47 14.39 26.02
CA GLU A 580 1.73 15.43 26.75
C GLU A 580 2.66 16.45 27.40
N ASP A 581 3.71 16.00 28.09
CA ASP A 581 4.66 16.88 28.75
C ASP A 581 5.52 17.69 27.76
N CYS A 582 5.80 17.12 26.59
CA CYS A 582 6.40 17.87 25.47
C CYS A 582 5.43 18.88 24.81
N HIS A 583 4.11 18.78 25.05
CA HIS A 583 3.10 19.69 24.49
C HIS A 583 2.62 20.74 25.51
N LYS A 584 2.77 20.51 26.82
CA LYS A 584 2.49 21.50 27.85
C LYS A 584 3.40 22.72 27.66
N GLY A 585 2.79 23.91 27.53
CA GLY A 585 3.28 25.09 26.84
C GLY A 585 4.50 25.86 27.38
N ARG A 586 5.51 25.20 27.95
CA ARG A 586 6.79 25.81 28.36
C ARG A 586 8.03 24.94 28.16
N SER A 587 7.93 23.72 27.63
CA SER A 587 9.11 22.85 27.46
C SER A 587 9.82 23.10 26.11
N THR A 588 11.14 23.33 26.15
CA THR A 588 12.02 23.32 24.96
C THR A 588 12.23 21.90 24.41
N ARG A 589 11.64 20.89 25.07
CA ARG A 589 11.77 19.46 24.78
C ARG A 589 10.98 19.10 23.53
N LYS A 590 11.56 18.22 22.70
CA LYS A 590 10.93 17.72 21.48
C LYS A 590 10.69 16.23 21.63
N PHE A 591 9.43 15.80 21.56
CA PHE A 591 9.01 14.42 21.77
C PHE A 591 9.91 13.38 21.07
N LEU A 592 10.10 13.50 19.76
CA LEU A 592 10.88 12.52 18.98
C LEU A 592 12.35 12.52 19.38
N TYR A 593 12.91 13.68 19.73
CA TYR A 593 14.29 13.77 20.22
C TYR A 593 14.46 13.07 21.57
N GLU A 594 13.60 13.36 22.55
CA GLU A 594 13.67 12.75 23.90
C GLU A 594 13.50 11.23 23.82
N LEU A 595 12.55 10.77 23.01
CA LEU A 595 12.30 9.35 22.80
C LEU A 595 13.52 8.65 22.18
N ILE A 596 14.10 9.19 21.10
CA ILE A 596 15.26 8.55 20.45
C ILE A 596 16.47 8.53 21.38
N VAL A 597 16.71 9.61 22.15
CA VAL A 597 17.77 9.63 23.15
C VAL A 597 17.57 8.53 24.19
N ALA A 598 16.33 8.30 24.64
CA ALA A 598 16.03 7.21 25.56
C ALA A 598 16.27 5.83 24.95
N LEU A 599 15.79 5.59 23.72
CA LEU A 599 16.00 4.32 23.02
C LEU A 599 17.50 4.02 22.79
N LEU A 600 18.29 5.04 22.45
CA LEU A 600 19.74 4.90 22.29
C LEU A 600 20.46 4.60 23.61
N LYS A 601 19.95 5.11 24.75
CA LYS A 601 20.47 4.74 26.08
C LYS A 601 20.08 3.32 26.50
N MET A 602 19.05 2.74 25.89
CA MET A 602 18.59 1.36 26.13
C MET A 602 19.18 0.33 25.15
N ASP A 603 20.12 0.73 24.28
CA ASP A 603 20.70 -0.09 23.20
C ASP A 603 19.69 -0.57 22.13
N HIS A 604 18.59 0.15 21.93
CA HIS A 604 17.60 -0.16 20.89
C HIS A 604 17.93 0.50 19.53
N GLN A 605 19.13 0.26 19.01
CA GLN A 605 19.59 0.93 17.78
C GLN A 605 18.78 0.54 16.54
N ALA A 606 18.38 -0.73 16.41
CA ALA A 606 17.56 -1.20 15.28
C ALA A 606 16.17 -0.52 15.25
N LEU A 607 15.55 -0.31 16.41
CA LEU A 607 14.29 0.42 16.54
C LEU A 607 14.49 1.91 16.18
N VAL A 608 15.60 2.51 16.60
CA VAL A 608 15.96 3.89 16.24
C VAL A 608 16.17 4.04 14.73
N GLU A 609 16.84 3.10 14.06
CA GLU A 609 17.02 3.12 12.61
C GLU A 609 15.68 3.02 11.87
N ARG A 610 14.76 2.19 12.37
CA ARG A 610 13.41 2.06 11.83
C ARG A 610 12.59 3.35 12.00
N LEU A 611 12.58 3.91 13.21
CA LEU A 611 11.92 5.19 13.49
C LEU A 611 12.52 6.34 12.67
N LEU A 612 13.84 6.31 12.45
CA LEU A 612 14.53 7.25 11.59
C LEU A 612 14.07 7.14 10.14
N GLN A 613 13.98 5.92 9.60
CA GLN A 613 13.51 5.68 8.24
C GLN A 613 12.09 6.23 8.05
N GLU A 614 11.15 5.88 8.92
CA GLU A 614 9.76 6.37 8.87
C GLU A 614 9.69 7.91 8.96
N ALA A 615 10.44 8.50 9.89
CA ALA A 615 10.46 9.96 10.07
C ALA A 615 11.10 10.68 8.88
N VAL A 616 12.18 10.14 8.30
CA VAL A 616 12.86 10.75 7.15
C VAL A 616 12.01 10.63 5.89
N ILE A 617 11.33 9.50 5.64
CA ILE A 617 10.42 9.34 4.50
C ILE A 617 9.30 10.38 4.58
N LEU A 618 8.63 10.49 5.73
CA LEU A 618 7.57 11.47 5.92
C LEU A 618 8.07 12.90 5.81
N THR A 619 9.20 13.22 6.44
CA THR A 619 9.78 14.56 6.37
C THR A 619 10.15 14.91 4.93
N SER A 620 10.72 13.97 4.17
CA SER A 620 11.06 14.15 2.76
C SER A 620 9.82 14.41 1.91
N ALA A 621 8.76 13.62 2.10
CA ALA A 621 7.50 13.79 1.39
C ALA A 621 6.89 15.18 1.61
N VAL A 622 6.84 15.62 2.87
CA VAL A 622 6.34 16.95 3.26
C VAL A 622 7.21 18.06 2.70
N LYS A 623 8.54 17.89 2.70
CA LYS A 623 9.49 18.89 2.17
C LYS A 623 9.46 18.97 0.64
N LEU A 624 9.30 17.84 -0.05
CA LEU A 624 9.23 17.77 -1.50
C LEU A 624 7.96 18.46 -2.02
N GLY A 625 6.80 18.16 -1.42
CA GLY A 625 5.50 18.66 -1.89
C GLY A 625 5.41 18.47 -3.41
N ARG A 626 5.08 19.51 -4.18
CA ARG A 626 5.01 19.48 -5.65
C ARG A 626 6.29 19.01 -6.37
N SER A 627 7.46 19.15 -5.75
CA SER A 627 8.76 18.76 -6.34
C SER A 627 9.00 17.26 -6.31
N TRP A 628 8.10 16.48 -5.70
CA TRP A 628 8.20 15.02 -5.65
C TRP A 628 8.21 14.37 -7.05
N ARG A 629 7.54 14.97 -8.04
CA ARG A 629 7.56 14.52 -9.44
C ARG A 629 8.98 14.54 -10.03
N GLU A 630 9.72 15.61 -9.77
CA GLU A 630 11.12 15.71 -10.21
C GLU A 630 11.99 14.67 -9.50
N PHE A 631 11.74 14.44 -8.20
CA PHE A 631 12.43 13.41 -7.44
C PHE A 631 12.15 12.01 -8.02
N ALA A 632 10.89 11.69 -8.32
CA ALA A 632 10.47 10.41 -8.89
C ALA A 632 11.06 10.16 -10.28
N GLU A 633 11.13 11.20 -11.12
CA GLU A 633 11.80 11.15 -12.43
C GLU A 633 13.29 10.82 -12.29
N LYS A 634 13.98 11.46 -11.34
CA LYS A 634 15.44 11.32 -11.15
C LYS A 634 15.86 10.07 -10.38
N SER A 635 15.01 9.56 -9.50
CA SER A 635 15.30 8.37 -8.67
C SER A 635 14.92 7.08 -9.37
N ALA A 636 13.73 7.01 -9.98
CA ALA A 636 13.15 5.78 -10.52
C ALA A 636 12.79 5.87 -12.00
N GLY A 637 13.06 6.99 -12.67
CA GLY A 637 12.75 7.15 -14.11
C GLY A 637 11.26 7.11 -14.42
N LEU A 638 10.39 7.41 -13.44
CA LEU A 638 8.95 7.31 -13.65
C LEU A 638 8.47 8.24 -14.76
N THR A 639 7.55 7.75 -15.56
CA THR A 639 6.86 8.54 -16.59
C THR A 639 5.76 9.40 -15.98
N LYS A 640 5.33 10.46 -16.68
CA LYS A 640 4.21 11.32 -16.23
C LYS A 640 2.93 10.52 -15.95
N HIS A 641 2.66 9.48 -16.73
CA HIS A 641 1.50 8.60 -16.54
C HIS A 641 1.60 7.79 -15.24
N GLN A 642 2.78 7.27 -14.91
CA GLN A 642 3.01 6.55 -13.65
C GLN A 642 2.92 7.48 -12.43
N MET A 643 3.42 8.72 -12.54
CA MET A 643 3.25 9.71 -11.45
C MET A 643 1.78 10.09 -11.23
N GLN A 644 1.00 10.20 -12.31
CA GLN A 644 -0.43 10.46 -12.21
C GLN A 644 -1.16 9.32 -11.47
N ALA A 645 -0.72 8.07 -11.60
CA ALA A 645 -1.28 6.95 -10.84
C ALA A 645 -1.17 7.14 -9.32
N TYR A 646 -0.07 7.71 -8.83
CA TYR A 646 0.09 8.07 -7.41
C TYR A 646 -0.80 9.27 -6.99
N GLU A 647 -1.14 10.16 -7.92
CA GLU A 647 -1.93 11.37 -7.64
C GLU A 647 -3.43 11.16 -7.69
N ILE A 648 -3.91 10.20 -8.52
CA ILE A 648 -5.33 9.90 -8.71
C ILE A 648 -6.09 9.72 -7.38
N PRO A 649 -5.59 9.00 -6.36
CA PRO A 649 -6.28 8.81 -5.09
C PRO A 649 -6.48 10.11 -4.29
N TYR A 650 -5.72 11.15 -4.59
CA TYR A 650 -5.68 12.41 -3.83
C TYR A 650 -6.29 13.58 -4.59
N ARG A 651 -6.86 13.34 -5.79
CA ARG A 651 -7.51 14.38 -6.58
C ARG A 651 -8.78 14.82 -5.87
N GLY A 652 -8.92 16.14 -5.72
CA GLY A 652 -10.14 16.74 -5.19
C GLY A 652 -11.28 16.71 -6.21
N LYS A 653 -12.42 17.31 -5.86
CA LYS A 653 -13.61 17.44 -6.72
C LYS A 653 -13.33 18.12 -8.07
N SER A 654 -12.26 18.91 -8.16
CA SER A 654 -11.80 19.58 -9.39
C SER A 654 -10.93 18.71 -10.31
N GLY A 655 -10.60 17.47 -9.91
CA GLY A 655 -9.75 16.57 -10.71
C GLY A 655 -8.25 16.79 -10.55
N ASP A 656 -7.83 17.74 -9.72
CA ASP A 656 -6.42 18.02 -9.40
C ASP A 656 -6.12 17.77 -7.91
N VAL A 657 -4.86 17.42 -7.62
CA VAL A 657 -4.36 17.35 -6.25
C VAL A 657 -3.97 18.76 -5.80
N SER A 658 -4.50 19.22 -4.66
CA SER A 658 -4.13 20.53 -4.13
C SER A 658 -2.64 20.59 -3.81
N ALA A 659 -2.04 21.79 -3.90
CA ALA A 659 -0.63 22.01 -3.58
C ALA A 659 -0.24 21.44 -2.20
N GLU A 660 -1.18 21.56 -1.27
CA GLU A 660 -1.05 21.21 0.14
C GLU A 660 -1.20 19.71 0.39
N MET A 661 -1.84 18.97 -0.53
CA MET A 661 -2.00 17.51 -0.44
C MET A 661 -0.90 16.74 -1.19
N MET A 662 -0.03 17.44 -1.94
CA MET A 662 1.04 16.82 -2.74
C MET A 662 2.06 16.00 -1.93
N TRP A 663 2.12 16.17 -0.61
CA TRP A 663 2.97 15.33 0.23
C TRP A 663 2.45 13.89 0.36
N LYS A 664 1.14 13.64 0.17
CA LYS A 664 0.57 12.29 0.25
C LYS A 664 1.01 11.37 -0.90
N PRO A 665 0.87 11.77 -2.19
CA PRO A 665 1.44 10.99 -3.29
C PRO A 665 2.97 10.90 -3.20
N ALA A 666 3.64 11.95 -2.71
CA ALA A 666 5.08 11.92 -2.45
C ALA A 666 5.46 10.89 -1.38
N TYR A 667 4.66 10.76 -0.31
CA TYR A 667 4.86 9.82 0.76
C TYR A 667 4.69 8.39 0.27
N ASP A 668 3.63 8.09 -0.48
CA ASP A 668 3.39 6.76 -1.03
C ASP A 668 4.50 6.32 -1.97
N PHE A 669 4.94 7.23 -2.85
CA PHE A 669 6.07 6.98 -3.73
C PHE A 669 7.35 6.72 -2.94
N LEU A 670 7.69 7.59 -1.97
CA LEU A 670 8.91 7.43 -1.18
C LEU A 670 8.88 6.17 -0.30
N TYR A 671 7.72 5.79 0.21
CA TYR A 671 7.54 4.57 0.99
C TYR A 671 7.79 3.35 0.10
N ALA A 672 7.16 3.29 -1.08
CA ALA A 672 7.41 2.23 -2.07
C ALA A 672 8.89 2.20 -2.52
N TRP A 673 9.46 3.36 -2.83
CA TRP A 673 10.86 3.50 -3.23
C TRP A 673 11.82 3.02 -2.13
N SER A 674 11.54 3.34 -0.86
CA SER A 674 12.36 2.93 0.27
C SER A 674 12.35 1.42 0.52
N SER A 675 11.27 0.73 0.12
CA SER A 675 11.14 -0.72 0.33
C SER A 675 12.19 -1.54 -0.44
N HIS A 676 12.73 -1.01 -1.54
CA HIS A 676 13.78 -1.66 -2.34
C HIS A 676 15.12 -1.78 -1.61
N TYR A 677 15.36 -0.95 -0.58
CA TYR A 677 16.61 -0.97 0.20
C TYR A 677 16.59 -1.97 1.35
N GLY A 678 15.44 -2.63 1.59
CA GLY A 678 15.24 -3.54 2.70
C GLY A 678 15.64 -2.90 4.03
N ASN A 679 16.75 -3.41 4.58
CA ASN A 679 17.20 -3.10 5.94
C ASN A 679 18.34 -2.07 5.97
N SER A 680 18.82 -1.62 4.80
CA SER A 680 19.92 -0.68 4.73
C SER A 680 19.41 0.76 4.82
N CYS A 681 19.13 1.22 6.04
CA CYS A 681 18.77 2.61 6.31
C CYS A 681 19.88 3.57 5.84
N ARG A 682 21.15 3.16 5.95
CA ARG A 682 22.32 3.91 5.46
C ARG A 682 22.26 4.17 3.96
N ASP A 683 22.06 3.12 3.15
CA ASP A 683 22.06 3.24 1.69
C ASP A 683 20.85 4.05 1.21
N MET A 684 19.68 3.82 1.82
CA MET A 684 18.47 4.59 1.55
C MET A 684 18.68 6.09 1.82
N LEU A 685 19.23 6.46 2.98
CA LEU A 685 19.52 7.86 3.30
C LEU A 685 20.54 8.47 2.34
N GLN A 686 21.53 7.69 1.91
CA GLN A 686 22.60 8.16 1.04
C GLN A 686 22.11 8.40 -0.38
N ASP A 687 21.27 7.51 -0.92
CA ASP A 687 20.65 7.69 -2.24
C ASP A 687 19.59 8.79 -2.21
N LEU A 688 18.81 8.89 -1.12
CA LEU A 688 17.87 9.99 -0.91
C LEU A 688 18.58 11.34 -0.93
N GLN A 689 19.65 11.49 -0.16
CA GLN A 689 20.49 12.70 -0.15
C GLN A 689 21.05 12.97 -1.56
N SER A 690 21.57 11.95 -2.25
CA SER A 690 22.15 12.11 -3.59
C SER A 690 21.11 12.55 -4.63
N VAL A 691 19.88 12.04 -4.60
CA VAL A 691 18.84 12.42 -5.55
C VAL A 691 18.32 13.83 -5.26
N LEU A 692 18.09 14.15 -3.98
CA LEU A 692 17.66 15.49 -3.57
C LEU A 692 18.68 16.57 -3.97
N ASP A 693 19.97 16.25 -3.87
CA ASP A 693 21.05 17.14 -4.30
C ASP A 693 21.10 17.34 -5.84
N LYS A 694 20.66 16.35 -6.62
CA LYS A 694 20.59 16.41 -8.10
C LYS A 694 19.40 17.22 -8.61
N MET A 695 18.46 17.63 -7.76
CA MET A 695 17.28 18.40 -8.17
C MET A 695 17.63 19.82 -8.63
N LYS A 696 16.78 20.42 -9.48
CA LYS A 696 16.93 21.79 -9.99
C LYS A 696 17.04 22.80 -8.86
N ASN A 697 16.24 22.60 -7.81
CA ASN A 697 16.27 23.34 -6.56
C ASN A 697 16.55 22.39 -5.39
N PRO A 698 17.83 22.15 -5.03
CA PRO A 698 18.18 21.16 -4.02
C PRO A 698 17.68 21.59 -2.64
N ILE A 699 16.74 20.81 -2.10
CA ILE A 699 16.09 21.05 -0.80
C ILE A 699 17.10 20.89 0.35
N THR A 700 18.12 20.07 0.16
CA THR A 700 19.24 19.79 1.07
C THR A 700 20.04 21.04 1.47
N LYS A 701 20.04 22.10 0.64
CA LYS A 701 20.63 23.40 1.03
C LYS A 701 19.93 24.03 2.24
N ARG A 702 18.62 23.76 2.40
CA ARG A 702 17.76 24.28 3.47
C ARG A 702 17.45 23.23 4.53
N TRP A 703 17.41 21.95 4.16
CA TRP A 703 17.14 20.83 5.06
C TRP A 703 18.43 20.08 5.39
N ARG A 704 19.22 20.66 6.30
CA ARG A 704 20.52 20.12 6.72
C ARG A 704 20.41 18.97 7.71
N ASP A 705 19.23 18.77 8.31
CA ASP A 705 18.99 17.67 9.24
C ASP A 705 19.15 16.30 8.58
N LEU A 706 18.88 16.17 7.26
CA LEU A 706 19.13 14.94 6.49
C LEU A 706 20.63 14.57 6.46
N THR A 707 21.52 15.57 6.45
CA THR A 707 22.95 15.33 6.59
C THR A 707 23.30 14.89 8.02
N GLY A 708 22.60 15.42 9.01
CA GLY A 708 22.72 14.98 10.40
C GLY A 708 22.24 13.54 10.62
N THR A 709 21.19 13.08 9.92
CA THR A 709 20.73 11.68 10.02
C THR A 709 21.75 10.70 9.43
N LEU A 710 22.45 11.09 8.37
CA LEU A 710 23.59 10.33 7.84
C LEU A 710 24.74 10.24 8.86
N ILE A 711 25.06 11.33 9.55
CA ILE A 711 26.06 11.32 10.63
C ILE A 711 25.63 10.35 11.73
N LEU A 712 24.36 10.36 12.12
CA LEU A 712 23.83 9.46 13.15
C LEU A 712 24.04 7.99 12.77
N VAL A 713 23.57 7.55 11.61
CA VAL A 713 23.67 6.13 11.20
C VAL A 713 25.12 5.67 11.12
N ASN A 714 26.04 6.53 10.65
CA ASN A 714 27.48 6.21 10.61
C ASN A 714 28.17 6.26 12.01
N SER A 715 27.48 6.75 13.04
CA SER A 715 28.01 6.88 14.42
C SER A 715 27.37 5.90 15.42
N LEU A 716 26.30 5.19 15.05
CA LEU A 716 25.55 4.28 15.94
C LEU A 716 26.42 3.15 16.48
N GLU A 717 27.21 2.52 15.61
CA GLU A 717 28.11 1.42 15.98
C GLU A 717 29.18 1.86 16.98
N VAL A 718 29.81 3.02 16.73
CA VAL A 718 30.81 3.61 17.64
C VAL A 718 30.19 3.94 19.00
N LEU A 719 28.97 4.48 19.01
CA LEU A 719 28.23 4.74 20.25
C LEU A 719 27.96 3.43 20.99
N ARG A 720 27.54 2.36 20.28
CA ARG A 720 27.22 1.05 20.86
C ARG A 720 28.41 0.46 21.60
N VAL A 721 29.52 0.31 20.87
CA VAL A 721 30.75 -0.32 21.36
C VAL A 721 31.32 0.48 22.53
N THR A 722 31.23 1.80 22.52
CA THR A 722 31.79 2.62 23.59
C THR A 722 30.88 2.69 24.83
N ALA A 723 29.56 2.80 24.65
CA ALA A 723 28.63 3.08 25.74
C ALA A 723 28.20 1.85 26.56
N PHE A 724 28.25 0.65 25.96
CA PHE A 724 27.70 -0.57 26.55
C PHE A 724 28.74 -1.69 26.80
N THR A 725 30.02 -1.47 26.47
CA THR A 725 31.07 -2.44 26.83
C THR A 725 31.27 -2.50 28.35
N THR A 726 31.18 -3.69 28.92
CA THR A 726 31.53 -3.95 30.33
C THR A 726 33.05 -3.85 30.51
N SER A 727 33.48 -3.30 31.63
CA SER A 727 34.89 -3.03 31.97
C SER A 727 35.75 -4.30 32.21
N GLN A 728 35.39 -5.45 31.64
CA GLN A 728 35.99 -6.75 31.97
C GLN A 728 36.92 -7.32 30.88
N GLU A 729 37.08 -6.64 29.75
CA GLU A 729 38.16 -6.91 28.79
C GLU A 729 39.08 -5.69 28.74
N ALA A 730 40.03 -5.65 29.67
CA ALA A 730 41.21 -4.80 29.66
C ALA A 730 42.45 -5.67 29.78
#